data_AF-A0A7J4PHJ7-F1
#
_entry.id   AF-A0A7J4PHJ7-F1
#
_cell.length_a   1.000
_cell.length_b   1.000
_cell.length_c   1.000
_cell.angle_alpha   90.00
_cell.angle_beta   90.00
_cell.angle_gamma   90.00
#
_symmetry.space_group_name_H-M   'P 1'
#
loop_
_entity.id
_entity.type
_entity.pdbx_description
1 polymer ?
#
loop_
_entity_poly.entity_id
_entity_poly.type
_entity_poly.pdbx_seq_one_letter_code
_entity_poly.pdbx_strand_id
1 'polypeptide(L)'
;MIDQEEIHKQCLSKDPEERIKALKQLESYFSLLPDKEQAWNDLFRLTGDQDRSVRSGGADFLGSAFFQAPDKQKAWNDLVILASDPDRYVRSRAAEALGSAFSEVPDKQKAWDYLIRLTGDQDSEVRSMAAYAFGPVVSQVPDKLQAWNDLIRLTGDQSSFVRNRAASALGPAFTQVPDKQKAWEDLHRLTSDQDSFVRSGSAEALVSAFSRVPDKQQAWNDLLRLSSDGNSYVRPRAAPALASSFSRVPDKQRAWKDIIELTSNQHRPARSGAASILFSSFSQVPDKQKAWNDLIELSSDPDSFVRSKAASALVSSFSEVPDKQKAWNDLHGLTFYKEEGMRSKAAETLGSVFSQLPDKQQAWDDLIRLSSDPDVFVRSRAAGALKSAFSQAPDKQKARNDLHRLAADRDSAVRSRAAETLKSAYSSVPDKEQEWNDLHGLSSDKDSAVRSRAARALVSAFSQVQDKQEVWNDLHRLSSDEDSDVRAAAAGTLGSAFSRLPDKQQAWEDLHRLAADQDISVRFRAAEALVSVYSRAPDKQEAWDDLIRLTADKGSDVRSKAASALKSAFFQLPDKQQGWNDLIGLTADPDSDVRLKASSALKSALSQVPDKQQAWNDLIILTGVKDRNVRSRAASALKPALSQVPDKQQARNDLIILTGDKDRNVRSGAASALKSVAFKVLDQ
;
A
#
# COMPACT_ATOMS: atom_id res chain seq x y z
N MET A 1 -3.70 21.42 22.76
CA MET A 1 -3.45 22.78 22.28
C MET A 1 -1.96 22.88 22.06
N ILE A 2 -1.48 23.40 20.93
CA ILE A 2 -0.05 23.64 20.75
C ILE A 2 0.25 24.90 21.57
N ASP A 3 1.16 24.79 22.53
CA ASP A 3 1.56 25.92 23.37
C ASP A 3 2.62 26.74 22.64
N GLN A 4 2.16 27.74 21.89
CA GLN A 4 3.04 28.60 21.10
C GLN A 4 3.97 29.45 21.99
N GLU A 5 3.53 29.81 23.19
CA GLU A 5 4.34 30.60 24.12
C GLU A 5 5.52 29.77 24.65
N GLU A 6 5.31 28.48 24.89
CA GLU A 6 6.38 27.56 25.24
C GLU A 6 7.39 27.41 24.09
N ILE A 7 6.93 27.27 22.84
CA ILE A 7 7.83 27.22 21.67
C ILE A 7 8.68 28.51 21.59
N HIS A 8 8.05 29.67 21.79
CA HIS A 8 8.75 30.96 21.82
C HIS A 8 9.82 31.01 22.92
N LYS A 9 9.49 30.56 24.14
CA LYS A 9 10.46 30.47 25.26
C LYS A 9 11.62 29.54 24.94
N GLN A 10 11.34 28.42 24.28
CA GLN A 10 12.39 27.48 23.87
C GLN A 10 13.31 28.07 22.80
N CYS A 11 12.78 28.88 21.87
CA CYS A 11 13.60 29.63 20.90
C CYS A 11 14.55 30.64 21.58
N LEU A 12 14.21 31.11 22.78
CA LEU A 12 15.01 32.03 23.59
C LEU A 12 15.97 31.33 24.56
N SER A 13 15.93 30.00 24.63
CA SER A 13 16.73 29.23 25.59
C SER A 13 18.22 29.38 25.34
N LYS A 14 19.02 29.35 26.40
CA LYS A 14 20.48 29.25 26.30
C LYS A 14 20.94 27.86 25.85
N ASP A 15 20.11 26.83 26.07
CA ASP A 15 20.38 25.46 25.68
C ASP A 15 20.09 25.25 24.17
N PRO A 16 21.08 24.87 23.35
CA PRO A 16 20.87 24.58 21.92
C PRO A 16 19.89 23.42 21.69
N GLU A 17 19.78 22.42 22.58
CA GLU A 17 18.84 21.31 22.41
C GLU A 17 17.39 21.77 22.50
N GLU A 18 17.09 22.68 23.44
CA GLU A 18 15.78 23.32 23.54
C GLU A 18 15.48 24.18 22.30
N ARG A 19 16.48 24.87 21.73
CA ARG A 19 16.29 25.63 20.48
C ARG A 19 16.07 24.72 19.26
N ILE A 20 16.77 23.59 19.16
CA ILE A 20 16.56 22.58 18.11
C ILE A 20 15.16 21.97 18.24
N LYS A 21 14.73 21.67 19.46
CA LYS A 21 13.38 21.18 19.75
C LYS A 21 12.33 22.20 19.34
N ALA A 22 12.52 23.48 19.70
CA ALA A 22 11.64 24.56 19.30
C ALA A 22 11.54 24.65 17.76
N LEU A 23 12.66 24.53 17.06
CA LEU A 23 12.69 24.56 15.60
C LEU A 23 11.89 23.41 14.97
N LYS A 24 12.05 22.19 15.46
CA LYS A 24 11.25 21.03 15.02
C LYS A 24 9.75 21.21 15.29
N GLN A 25 9.42 21.81 16.43
CA GLN A 25 8.03 22.12 16.77
C GLN A 25 7.45 23.22 15.88
N LEU A 26 8.22 24.29 15.61
CA LEU A 26 7.83 25.32 14.65
C LEU A 26 7.58 24.70 13.29
N GLU A 27 8.50 23.88 12.76
CA GLU A 27 8.32 23.20 11.47
C GLU A 27 7.07 22.31 11.43
N SER A 28 6.89 21.47 12.46
CA SER A 28 5.77 20.52 12.53
C SER A 28 4.41 21.20 12.67
N TYR A 29 4.37 22.37 13.30
CA TYR A 29 3.12 23.01 13.72
C TYR A 29 2.85 24.37 13.07
N PHE A 30 3.75 24.89 12.22
CA PHE A 30 3.66 26.26 11.70
C PHE A 30 2.27 26.65 11.17
N SER A 31 1.65 25.76 10.39
CA SER A 31 0.32 25.99 9.81
C SER A 31 -0.82 26.06 10.83
N LEU A 32 -0.61 25.51 12.03
CA LEU A 32 -1.54 25.42 13.15
C LEU A 32 -1.30 26.47 14.25
N LEU A 33 -0.19 27.22 14.17
CA LEU A 33 0.14 28.26 15.14
C LEU A 33 -0.80 29.47 14.97
N PRO A 34 -1.39 29.99 16.06
CA PRO A 34 -2.28 31.16 15.99
C PRO A 34 -1.55 32.45 15.57
N ASP A 35 -0.30 32.67 16.00
CA ASP A 35 0.50 33.84 15.65
C ASP A 35 1.66 33.46 14.70
N LYS A 36 1.39 33.48 13.40
CA LYS A 36 2.39 33.12 12.39
C LYS A 36 3.51 34.14 12.29
N GLU A 37 3.26 35.40 12.65
CA GLU A 37 4.27 36.45 12.58
C GLU A 37 5.32 36.24 13.67
N GLN A 38 4.89 35.94 14.90
CA GLN A 38 5.81 35.55 15.98
C GLN A 38 6.60 34.29 15.63
N ALA A 39 5.92 33.24 15.15
CA ALA A 39 6.58 31.99 14.76
C ALA A 39 7.64 32.21 13.67
N TRP A 40 7.38 33.12 12.72
CA TRP A 40 8.30 33.49 11.67
C TRP A 40 9.49 34.34 12.19
N ASN A 41 9.23 35.26 13.11
CA ASN A 41 10.28 36.02 13.79
C ASN A 41 11.19 35.13 14.65
N ASP A 42 10.62 34.10 15.29
CA ASP A 42 11.39 33.12 16.04
C ASP A 42 12.27 32.28 15.11
N LEU A 43 11.75 31.82 13.97
CA LEU A 43 12.57 31.17 12.93
C LEU A 43 13.73 32.08 12.50
N PHE A 44 13.46 33.36 12.20
CA PHE A 44 14.51 34.30 11.82
C PHE A 44 15.59 34.44 12.89
N ARG A 45 15.21 34.51 14.18
CA ARG A 45 16.20 34.50 15.26
C ARG A 45 17.08 33.25 15.20
N LEU A 46 16.49 32.07 15.01
CA LEU A 46 17.20 30.79 14.99
C LEU A 46 18.14 30.66 13.78
N THR A 47 17.87 31.36 12.67
CA THR A 47 18.78 31.39 11.51
C THR A 47 20.09 32.15 11.81
N GLY A 48 20.08 33.07 12.77
CA GLY A 48 21.27 33.77 13.27
C GLY A 48 21.91 33.16 14.52
N ASP A 49 21.55 31.92 14.87
CA ASP A 49 21.99 31.28 16.13
C ASP A 49 23.50 31.02 16.18
N GLN A 50 24.08 30.91 17.37
CA GLN A 50 25.50 30.56 17.52
C GLN A 50 25.77 29.08 17.22
N ASP A 51 24.78 28.21 17.47
CA ASP A 51 24.89 26.78 17.19
C ASP A 51 24.62 26.47 15.72
N ARG A 52 25.56 25.76 15.07
CA ARG A 52 25.45 25.40 13.66
C ARG A 52 24.25 24.50 13.34
N SER A 53 23.83 23.65 14.29
CA SER A 53 22.75 22.69 14.09
C SER A 53 21.41 23.42 14.10
N VAL A 54 21.29 24.42 14.97
CA VAL A 54 20.14 25.34 14.99
C VAL A 54 20.07 26.12 13.67
N ARG A 55 21.18 26.71 13.22
CA ARG A 55 21.21 27.44 11.93
C ARG A 55 20.91 26.55 10.73
N SER A 56 21.46 25.33 10.70
CA SER A 56 21.21 24.33 9.66
C SER A 56 19.73 23.93 9.62
N GLY A 57 19.12 23.70 10.78
CA GLY A 57 17.69 23.45 10.87
C GLY A 57 16.86 24.68 10.45
N GLY A 58 17.34 25.88 10.76
CA GLY A 58 16.77 27.14 10.28
C GLY A 58 16.71 27.22 8.75
N ALA A 59 17.80 26.85 8.08
CA ALA A 59 17.84 26.77 6.62
C ALA A 59 16.83 25.75 6.07
N ASP A 60 16.80 24.54 6.63
CA ASP A 60 15.87 23.47 6.22
C ASP A 60 14.40 23.91 6.36
N PHE A 61 14.04 24.48 7.52
CA PHE A 61 12.68 24.96 7.76
C PHE A 61 12.31 26.16 6.89
N LEU A 62 13.23 27.12 6.68
CA LEU A 62 13.00 28.22 5.74
C LEU A 62 12.72 27.70 4.32
N GLY A 63 13.43 26.66 3.87
CA GLY A 63 13.20 26.01 2.59
C GLY A 63 11.83 25.32 2.52
N SER A 64 11.48 24.49 3.51
CA SER A 64 10.24 23.70 3.52
C SER A 64 8.98 24.55 3.72
N ALA A 65 9.08 25.67 4.42
CA ALA A 65 7.96 26.58 4.70
C ALA A 65 7.99 27.88 3.90
N PHE A 66 8.89 28.02 2.91
CA PHE A 66 9.07 29.26 2.15
C PHE A 66 7.77 29.79 1.53
N PHE A 67 6.92 28.91 1.01
CA PHE A 67 5.63 29.28 0.41
C PHE A 67 4.66 29.94 1.40
N GLN A 68 4.87 29.74 2.71
CA GLN A 68 4.09 30.33 3.80
C GLN A 68 4.73 31.61 4.36
N ALA A 69 5.87 32.05 3.82
CA ALA A 69 6.57 33.23 4.30
C ALA A 69 5.71 34.49 4.12
N PRO A 70 5.49 35.29 5.18
CA PRO A 70 4.78 36.57 5.08
C PRO A 70 5.56 37.58 4.20
N ASP A 71 6.89 37.52 4.23
CA ASP A 71 7.79 38.27 3.36
C ASP A 71 8.79 37.33 2.69
N LYS A 72 8.49 36.95 1.43
CA LYS A 72 9.32 36.06 0.62
C LYS A 72 10.67 36.68 0.25
N GLN A 73 10.76 38.00 0.11
CA GLN A 73 12.02 38.65 -0.24
C GLN A 73 12.98 38.62 0.94
N LYS A 74 12.47 38.86 2.16
CA LYS A 74 13.24 38.72 3.38
C LYS A 74 13.68 37.27 3.61
N ALA A 75 12.75 36.32 3.50
CA ALA A 75 13.06 34.89 3.61
C ALA A 75 14.15 34.44 2.62
N TRP A 76 14.08 34.92 1.38
CA TRP A 76 15.10 34.66 0.37
C TRP A 76 16.46 35.24 0.78
N ASN A 77 16.48 36.49 1.25
CA ASN A 77 17.71 37.14 1.69
C ASN A 77 18.35 36.40 2.87
N ASP A 78 17.57 35.89 3.81
CA ASP A 78 18.06 35.12 4.95
C ASP A 78 18.67 33.78 4.51
N LEU A 79 18.04 33.09 3.55
CA LEU A 79 18.66 31.91 2.91
C LEU A 79 19.97 32.27 2.20
N VAL A 80 20.06 33.43 1.53
CA VAL A 80 21.31 33.90 0.89
C VAL A 80 22.40 34.18 1.93
N ILE A 81 22.04 34.71 3.11
CA ILE A 81 22.97 34.92 4.22
C ILE A 81 23.49 33.57 4.74
N LEU A 82 22.58 32.62 5.00
CA LEU A 82 22.94 31.25 5.43
C LEU A 82 23.80 30.52 4.39
N ALA A 83 23.59 30.80 3.10
CA ALA A 83 24.42 30.26 2.03
C ALA A 83 25.86 30.81 2.03
N SER A 84 26.15 31.81 2.87
CA SER A 84 27.49 32.36 3.12
C SER A 84 28.00 32.05 4.54
N ASP A 85 27.34 31.15 5.28
CA ASP A 85 27.72 30.79 6.66
C ASP A 85 29.14 30.21 6.75
N PRO A 86 29.90 30.44 7.83
CA PRO A 86 31.21 29.80 8.00
C PRO A 86 31.14 28.27 8.03
N ASP A 87 30.06 27.66 8.52
CA ASP A 87 29.90 26.22 8.58
C ASP A 87 29.35 25.66 7.26
N ARG A 88 30.08 24.67 6.71
CA ARG A 88 29.73 24.04 5.42
C ARG A 88 28.36 23.35 5.42
N TYR A 89 27.92 22.81 6.55
CA TYR A 89 26.65 22.09 6.62
C TYR A 89 25.49 23.09 6.52
N VAL A 90 25.60 24.23 7.20
CA VAL A 90 24.64 25.33 7.07
C VAL A 90 24.58 25.83 5.62
N ARG A 91 25.73 26.07 4.98
CA ARG A 91 25.75 26.46 3.55
C ARG A 91 25.12 25.42 2.64
N SER A 92 25.37 24.13 2.89
CA SER A 92 24.82 23.04 2.07
C SER A 92 23.29 22.95 2.17
N ARG A 93 22.74 23.10 3.38
CA ARG A 93 21.29 23.16 3.61
C ARG A 93 20.67 24.41 3.01
N ALA A 94 21.33 25.56 3.14
CA ALA A 94 20.89 26.78 2.49
C ALA A 94 20.85 26.64 0.96
N ALA A 95 21.82 25.97 0.35
CA ALA A 95 21.81 25.69 -1.10
C ALA A 95 20.61 24.83 -1.53
N GLU A 96 20.28 23.78 -0.77
CA GLU A 96 19.11 22.93 -0.99
C GLU A 96 17.80 23.72 -0.81
N ALA A 97 17.71 24.52 0.26
CA ALA A 97 16.58 25.36 0.59
C ALA A 97 16.32 26.45 -0.48
N LEU A 98 17.37 27.08 -1.00
CA LEU A 98 17.28 28.03 -2.12
C LEU A 98 16.70 27.37 -3.38
N GLY A 99 17.08 26.12 -3.65
CA GLY A 99 16.48 25.32 -4.72
C GLY A 99 14.98 25.09 -4.53
N SER A 100 14.57 24.76 -3.30
CA SER A 100 13.16 24.52 -2.95
C SER A 100 12.33 25.82 -2.99
N ALA A 101 12.92 26.94 -2.58
CA ALA A 101 12.31 28.26 -2.61
C ALA A 101 12.24 28.88 -4.01
N PHE A 102 12.96 28.32 -4.99
CA PHE A 102 13.13 28.92 -6.31
C PHE A 102 11.81 29.23 -7.00
N SER A 103 10.78 28.39 -6.86
CA SER A 103 9.47 28.62 -7.50
C SER A 103 8.71 29.82 -6.95
N GLU A 104 9.06 30.28 -5.76
CA GLU A 104 8.32 31.30 -5.04
C GLU A 104 8.87 32.72 -5.22
N VAL A 105 10.09 32.87 -5.75
CA VAL A 105 10.70 34.18 -5.99
C VAL A 105 10.40 34.74 -7.38
N PRO A 106 10.09 36.04 -7.53
CA PRO A 106 9.72 36.61 -8.83
C PRO A 106 10.89 36.69 -9.83
N ASP A 107 12.08 37.03 -9.34
CA ASP A 107 13.28 37.17 -10.18
C ASP A 107 14.03 35.83 -10.32
N LYS A 108 13.58 35.01 -11.27
CA LYS A 108 14.14 33.69 -11.54
C LYS A 108 15.59 33.73 -12.03
N GLN A 109 15.98 34.78 -12.76
CA GLN A 109 17.34 34.89 -13.27
C GLN A 109 18.31 35.19 -12.14
N LYS A 110 17.97 36.15 -11.28
CA LYS A 110 18.79 36.45 -10.09
C LYS A 110 18.88 35.25 -9.15
N ALA A 111 17.77 34.52 -8.98
CA ALA A 111 17.77 33.29 -8.18
C ALA A 111 18.69 32.21 -8.77
N TRP A 112 18.71 32.07 -10.10
CA TRP A 112 19.61 31.17 -10.80
C TRP A 112 21.08 31.59 -10.59
N ASP A 113 21.40 32.87 -10.78
CA ASP A 113 22.75 33.40 -10.61
C ASP A 113 23.30 33.16 -9.19
N TYR A 114 22.44 33.23 -8.16
CA TYR A 114 22.80 32.85 -6.79
C TYR A 114 23.14 31.37 -6.65
N LEU A 115 22.30 30.47 -7.16
CA LEU A 115 22.59 29.04 -7.13
C LEU A 115 23.88 28.72 -7.90
N ILE A 116 24.11 29.37 -9.04
CA ILE A 116 25.36 29.27 -9.81
C ILE A 116 26.56 29.73 -8.99
N ARG A 117 26.45 30.81 -8.24
CA ARG A 117 27.54 31.26 -7.36
C ARG A 117 27.92 30.19 -6.31
N LEU A 118 26.94 29.46 -5.77
CA LEU A 118 27.19 28.38 -4.80
C LEU A 118 27.90 27.17 -5.43
N THR A 119 27.84 27.01 -6.75
CA THR A 119 28.65 26.03 -7.47
C THR A 119 30.14 26.39 -7.51
N GLY A 120 30.53 27.57 -7.02
CA GLY A 120 31.91 27.97 -6.80
C GLY A 120 32.40 27.81 -5.35
N ASP A 121 31.59 27.23 -4.45
CA ASP A 121 31.98 27.05 -3.04
C ASP A 121 33.22 26.16 -2.90
N GLN A 122 34.02 26.41 -1.87
CA GLN A 122 35.22 25.62 -1.59
C GLN A 122 34.88 24.17 -1.21
N ASP A 123 33.77 23.98 -0.49
CA ASP A 123 33.33 22.65 -0.05
C ASP A 123 32.46 21.97 -1.13
N SER A 124 32.82 20.73 -1.46
CA SER A 124 32.14 19.99 -2.53
C SER A 124 30.70 19.59 -2.19
N GLU A 125 30.35 19.50 -0.91
CA GLU A 125 28.99 19.19 -0.47
C GLU A 125 28.05 20.35 -0.81
N VAL A 126 28.48 21.60 -0.56
CA VAL A 126 27.74 22.80 -0.94
C VAL A 126 27.55 22.88 -2.45
N ARG A 127 28.64 22.68 -3.22
CA ARG A 127 28.56 22.64 -4.69
C ARG A 127 27.62 21.53 -5.17
N SER A 128 27.63 20.37 -4.52
CA SER A 128 26.80 19.23 -4.89
C SER A 128 25.32 19.49 -4.60
N MET A 129 24.99 20.16 -3.50
CA MET A 129 23.61 20.54 -3.18
C MET A 129 23.10 21.63 -4.13
N ALA A 130 23.95 22.60 -4.49
CA ALA A 130 23.61 23.57 -5.53
C ALA A 130 23.35 22.90 -6.89
N ALA A 131 24.19 21.93 -7.29
CA ALA A 131 23.98 21.16 -8.52
C ALA A 131 22.70 20.30 -8.48
N TYR A 132 22.37 19.72 -7.32
CA TYR A 132 21.13 18.97 -7.12
C TYR A 132 19.88 19.86 -7.27
N ALA A 133 19.93 21.09 -6.75
CA ALA A 133 18.85 22.07 -6.85
C ALA A 133 18.49 22.42 -8.31
N PHE A 134 19.40 22.28 -9.28
CA PHE A 134 19.14 22.66 -10.67
C PHE A 134 18.10 21.80 -11.38
N GLY A 135 18.05 20.50 -11.08
CA GLY A 135 17.14 19.55 -11.74
C GLY A 135 15.67 20.02 -11.73
N PRO A 136 15.06 20.29 -10.56
CA PRO A 136 13.67 20.73 -10.49
C PRO A 136 13.42 22.18 -10.97
N VAL A 137 14.44 23.05 -11.00
CA VAL A 137 14.25 24.49 -11.25
C VAL A 137 14.57 24.93 -12.68
N VAL A 138 15.31 24.14 -13.46
CA VAL A 138 15.73 24.50 -14.83
C VAL A 138 14.55 24.86 -15.75
N SER A 139 13.37 24.26 -15.54
CA SER A 139 12.14 24.56 -16.28
C SER A 139 11.57 25.96 -16.00
N GLN A 140 12.09 26.68 -14.99
CA GLN A 140 11.63 28.00 -14.57
C GLN A 140 12.61 29.14 -14.92
N VAL A 141 13.86 28.83 -15.28
CA VAL A 141 14.87 29.83 -15.67
C VAL A 141 14.55 30.48 -17.02
N PRO A 142 14.61 31.80 -17.20
CA PRO A 142 14.34 32.41 -18.50
C PRO A 142 15.28 31.92 -19.61
N ASP A 143 16.59 31.88 -19.34
CA ASP A 143 17.59 31.39 -20.30
C ASP A 143 17.90 29.90 -20.11
N LYS A 144 17.20 29.06 -20.88
CA LYS A 144 17.38 27.59 -20.87
C LYS A 144 18.74 27.15 -21.41
N LEU A 145 19.31 27.90 -22.34
CA LEU A 145 20.56 27.55 -22.98
C LEU A 145 21.73 27.85 -22.04
N GLN A 146 21.69 28.99 -21.35
CA GLN A 146 22.63 29.29 -20.27
C GLN A 146 22.55 28.22 -19.19
N ALA A 147 21.34 27.88 -18.72
CA ALA A 147 21.17 26.86 -17.68
C ALA A 147 21.74 25.49 -18.09
N TRP A 148 21.59 25.11 -19.37
CA TRP A 148 22.23 23.92 -19.92
C TRP A 148 23.76 24.00 -19.89
N ASN A 149 24.34 25.10 -20.39
CA ASN A 149 25.78 25.29 -20.43
C ASN A 149 26.41 25.30 -19.03
N ASP A 150 25.71 25.90 -18.06
CA ASP A 150 26.10 25.89 -16.65
C ASP A 150 26.17 24.46 -16.10
N LEU A 151 25.16 23.63 -16.37
CA LEU A 151 25.16 22.22 -15.99
C LEU A 151 26.30 21.44 -16.67
N ILE A 152 26.52 21.65 -17.97
CA ILE A 152 27.62 21.03 -18.71
C ILE A 152 28.97 21.39 -18.10
N ARG A 153 29.19 22.66 -17.73
CA ARG A 153 30.42 23.08 -17.04
C ARG A 153 30.64 22.30 -15.73
N LEU A 154 29.58 22.07 -14.95
CA LEU A 154 29.65 21.35 -13.67
C LEU A 154 29.91 19.85 -13.81
N THR A 155 29.65 19.26 -14.98
CA THR A 155 30.10 17.89 -15.26
C THR A 155 31.62 17.75 -15.29
N GLY A 156 32.37 18.88 -15.34
CA GLY A 156 33.82 18.94 -15.18
C GLY A 156 34.31 19.36 -13.78
N ASP A 157 33.45 19.45 -12.76
CA ASP A 157 33.87 19.78 -11.38
C ASP A 157 34.91 18.79 -10.86
N GLN A 158 35.75 19.18 -9.90
CA GLN A 158 36.76 18.31 -9.29
C GLN A 158 36.15 17.15 -8.48
N SER A 159 34.98 17.35 -7.88
CA SER A 159 34.27 16.35 -7.08
C SER A 159 33.35 15.49 -7.94
N SER A 160 33.48 14.16 -7.83
CA SER A 160 32.62 13.20 -8.52
C SER A 160 31.14 13.31 -8.12
N PHE A 161 30.84 13.74 -6.89
CA PHE A 161 29.47 13.97 -6.44
C PHE A 161 28.82 15.15 -7.18
N VAL A 162 29.54 16.26 -7.33
CA VAL A 162 29.05 17.43 -8.08
C VAL A 162 28.83 17.04 -9.54
N ARG A 163 29.81 16.36 -10.14
CA ARG A 163 29.71 15.86 -11.52
C ARG A 163 28.49 14.95 -11.71
N ASN A 164 28.23 14.03 -10.78
CA ASN A 164 27.05 13.15 -10.81
C ASN A 164 25.73 13.93 -10.77
N ARG A 165 25.60 14.88 -9.83
CA ARG A 165 24.39 15.69 -9.68
C ARG A 165 24.14 16.55 -10.91
N ALA A 166 25.18 17.19 -11.43
CA ALA A 166 25.10 17.97 -12.65
C ALA A 166 24.66 17.10 -13.85
N ALA A 167 25.30 15.94 -14.03
CA ALA A 167 24.95 15.02 -15.11
C ALA A 167 23.50 14.51 -15.00
N SER A 168 23.01 14.21 -13.79
CA SER A 168 21.62 13.80 -13.56
C SER A 168 20.62 14.93 -13.86
N ALA A 169 20.94 16.17 -13.44
CA ALA A 169 20.13 17.36 -13.70
C ALA A 169 19.98 17.72 -15.20
N LEU A 170 20.87 17.22 -16.06
CA LEU A 170 20.73 17.37 -17.52
C LEU A 170 19.47 16.69 -18.05
N GLY A 171 18.93 15.65 -17.40
CA GLY A 171 17.73 14.95 -17.88
C GLY A 171 16.49 15.86 -17.95
N PRO A 172 16.05 16.46 -16.83
CA PRO A 172 15.00 17.46 -16.83
C PRO A 172 15.32 18.66 -17.74
N ALA A 173 16.58 19.15 -17.72
CA ALA A 173 17.02 20.28 -18.53
C ALA A 173 16.93 20.01 -20.04
N PHE A 174 17.23 18.79 -20.48
CA PHE A 174 17.22 18.36 -21.86
C PHE A 174 15.88 18.68 -22.52
N THR A 175 14.79 18.53 -21.77
CA THR A 175 13.44 18.79 -22.30
C THR A 175 13.21 20.27 -22.66
N GLN A 176 13.96 21.19 -22.07
CA GLN A 176 13.76 22.64 -22.15
C GLN A 176 14.63 23.33 -23.21
N VAL A 177 15.78 22.76 -23.59
CA VAL A 177 16.72 23.40 -24.53
C VAL A 177 16.19 23.35 -25.97
N PRO A 178 16.20 24.45 -26.75
CA PRO A 178 15.69 24.43 -28.13
C PRO A 178 16.47 23.49 -29.06
N ASP A 179 17.81 23.51 -28.98
CA ASP A 179 18.69 22.68 -29.79
C ASP A 179 18.86 21.28 -29.16
N LYS A 180 18.00 20.34 -29.56
CA LYS A 180 18.06 18.95 -29.09
C LYS A 180 19.24 18.17 -29.64
N GLN A 181 19.81 18.60 -30.77
CA GLN A 181 20.93 17.91 -31.40
C GLN A 181 22.20 18.16 -30.62
N LYS A 182 22.51 19.44 -30.35
CA LYS A 182 23.67 19.79 -29.52
C LYS A 182 23.56 19.25 -28.10
N ALA A 183 22.39 19.38 -27.48
CA ALA A 183 22.15 18.81 -26.15
C ALA A 183 22.31 17.28 -26.14
N TRP A 184 21.96 16.60 -27.23
CA TRP A 184 22.18 15.17 -27.39
C TRP A 184 23.67 14.82 -27.51
N GLU A 185 24.42 15.56 -28.32
CA GLU A 185 25.88 15.36 -28.46
C GLU A 185 26.61 15.50 -27.13
N ASP A 186 26.24 16.51 -26.33
CA ASP A 186 26.75 16.71 -24.98
C ASP A 186 26.44 15.51 -24.07
N LEU A 187 25.17 15.11 -23.99
CA LEU A 187 24.74 14.00 -23.11
C LEU A 187 25.34 12.67 -23.56
N HIS A 188 25.37 12.39 -24.87
CA HIS A 188 25.99 11.21 -25.46
C HIS A 188 27.45 11.09 -25.05
N ARG A 189 28.23 12.18 -25.13
CA ARG A 189 29.63 12.20 -24.68
C ARG A 189 29.78 11.78 -23.22
N LEU A 190 28.91 12.26 -22.33
CA LEU A 190 28.95 11.95 -20.90
C LEU A 190 28.65 10.47 -20.58
N THR A 191 27.92 9.76 -21.45
CA THR A 191 27.71 8.31 -21.30
C THR A 191 29.01 7.51 -21.41
N SER A 192 30.06 8.10 -21.98
CA SER A 192 31.38 7.48 -22.15
C SER A 192 32.46 8.18 -21.31
N ASP A 193 32.07 8.99 -20.33
CA ASP A 193 33.00 9.69 -19.46
C ASP A 193 33.90 8.70 -18.68
N GLN A 194 35.12 9.12 -18.35
CA GLN A 194 36.05 8.28 -17.59
C GLN A 194 35.56 8.05 -16.16
N ASP A 195 34.87 9.04 -15.57
CA ASP A 195 34.29 8.91 -14.24
C ASP A 195 32.95 8.17 -14.26
N SER A 196 32.90 7.06 -13.52
CA SER A 196 31.68 6.28 -13.30
C SER A 196 30.51 7.09 -12.72
N PHE A 197 30.77 8.13 -11.93
CA PHE A 197 29.72 8.97 -11.36
C PHE A 197 29.04 9.84 -12.43
N VAL A 198 29.81 10.34 -13.40
CA VAL A 198 29.26 11.05 -14.58
C VAL A 198 28.45 10.09 -15.43
N ARG A 199 29.01 8.91 -15.76
CA ARG A 199 28.29 7.88 -16.52
C ARG A 199 26.99 7.49 -15.83
N SER A 200 27.01 7.29 -14.51
CA SER A 200 25.82 6.99 -13.70
C SER A 200 24.79 8.11 -13.75
N GLY A 201 25.20 9.38 -13.68
CA GLY A 201 24.29 10.53 -13.79
C GLY A 201 23.70 10.66 -15.19
N SER A 202 24.50 10.41 -16.23
CA SER A 202 24.03 10.40 -17.62
C SER A 202 22.99 9.30 -17.88
N ALA A 203 23.16 8.10 -17.28
CA ALA A 203 22.19 7.02 -17.35
C ALA A 203 20.82 7.44 -16.77
N GLU A 204 20.83 8.15 -15.65
CA GLU A 204 19.63 8.70 -15.01
C GLU A 204 19.00 9.83 -15.85
N ALA A 205 19.83 10.72 -16.41
CA ALA A 205 19.37 11.79 -17.28
C ALA A 205 18.67 11.25 -18.54
N LEU A 206 19.18 10.16 -19.12
CA LEU A 206 18.59 9.50 -20.27
C LEU A 206 17.15 9.04 -20.00
N VAL A 207 16.78 8.64 -18.78
CA VAL A 207 15.39 8.27 -18.43
C VAL A 207 14.40 9.37 -18.83
N SER A 208 14.76 10.62 -18.53
CA SER A 208 13.92 11.80 -18.80
C SER A 208 14.10 12.32 -20.22
N ALA A 209 15.32 12.26 -20.76
CA ALA A 209 15.65 12.78 -22.09
C ALA A 209 15.20 11.87 -23.24
N PHE A 210 15.09 10.55 -23.04
CA PHE A 210 15.00 9.54 -24.10
C PHE A 210 13.89 9.79 -25.13
N SER A 211 12.71 10.28 -24.73
CA SER A 211 11.63 10.55 -25.70
C SER A 211 11.96 11.68 -26.67
N ARG A 212 12.85 12.59 -26.27
CA ARG A 212 13.18 13.82 -26.99
C ARG A 212 14.54 13.78 -27.67
N VAL A 213 15.35 12.74 -27.47
CA VAL A 213 16.62 12.61 -28.19
C VAL A 213 16.35 12.43 -29.70
N PRO A 214 17.13 13.07 -30.58
CA PRO A 214 17.03 12.88 -32.03
C PRO A 214 17.35 11.44 -32.42
N ASP A 215 18.46 10.88 -31.93
CA ASP A 215 18.86 9.50 -32.19
C ASP A 215 18.56 8.57 -31.01
N LYS A 216 17.34 8.01 -31.04
CA LYS A 216 16.88 7.07 -30.00
C LYS A 216 17.59 5.72 -30.06
N GLN A 217 18.11 5.34 -31.23
CA GLN A 217 18.83 4.08 -31.36
C GLN A 217 20.22 4.19 -30.73
N GLN A 218 20.91 5.31 -30.93
CA GLN A 218 22.18 5.59 -30.27
C GLN A 218 22.00 5.70 -28.74
N ALA A 219 20.96 6.40 -28.27
CA ALA A 219 20.65 6.47 -26.84
C ALA A 219 20.33 5.10 -26.23
N TRP A 220 19.65 4.22 -26.98
CA TRP A 220 19.43 2.83 -26.57
C TRP A 220 20.74 2.06 -26.43
N ASN A 221 21.63 2.17 -27.43
CA ASN A 221 22.95 1.53 -27.42
C ASN A 221 23.82 2.02 -26.24
N ASP A 222 23.75 3.30 -25.90
CA ASP A 222 24.42 3.84 -24.71
C ASP A 222 23.88 3.23 -23.42
N LEU A 223 22.56 3.13 -23.27
CA LEU A 223 21.94 2.49 -22.10
C LEU A 223 22.31 1.00 -21.98
N LEU A 224 22.43 0.28 -23.10
CA LEU A 224 22.90 -1.11 -23.12
C LEU A 224 24.34 -1.22 -22.61
N ARG A 225 25.23 -0.37 -23.12
CA ARG A 225 26.63 -0.30 -22.69
C ARG A 225 26.74 0.06 -21.22
N LEU A 226 26.00 1.08 -20.75
CA LEU A 226 25.97 1.50 -19.35
C LEU A 226 25.37 0.43 -18.42
N SER A 227 24.42 -0.38 -18.90
CA SER A 227 23.88 -1.49 -18.12
C SER A 227 24.88 -2.63 -17.95
N SER A 228 25.84 -2.72 -18.86
CA SER A 228 26.99 -3.64 -18.80
C SER A 228 28.28 -2.97 -18.27
N ASP A 229 28.18 -1.76 -17.73
CA ASP A 229 29.36 -0.98 -17.32
C ASP A 229 30.22 -1.75 -16.31
N GLY A 230 31.55 -1.60 -16.38
CA GLY A 230 32.47 -2.25 -15.46
C GLY A 230 32.26 -1.81 -14.00
N ASN A 231 31.81 -0.57 -13.78
CA ASN A 231 31.59 -0.02 -12.45
C ASN A 231 30.20 -0.38 -11.89
N SER A 232 30.17 -0.85 -10.63
CA SER A 232 28.95 -1.28 -9.94
C SER A 232 27.95 -0.16 -9.63
N TYR A 233 28.37 1.10 -9.61
CA TYR A 233 27.48 2.24 -9.37
C TYR A 233 26.66 2.64 -10.60
N VAL A 234 27.13 2.34 -11.82
CA VAL A 234 26.46 2.72 -13.07
C VAL A 234 25.30 1.79 -13.39
N ARG A 235 25.52 0.47 -13.31
CA ARG A 235 24.54 -0.57 -13.71
C ARG A 235 23.15 -0.40 -13.06
N PRO A 236 23.03 -0.11 -11.74
CA PRO A 236 21.73 0.07 -11.08
C PRO A 236 20.95 1.30 -11.56
N ARG A 237 21.61 2.31 -12.14
CA ARG A 237 20.94 3.47 -12.74
C ARG A 237 20.55 3.23 -14.20
N ALA A 238 21.39 2.49 -14.93
CA ALA A 238 21.17 2.20 -16.34
C ALA A 238 20.08 1.14 -16.59
N ALA A 239 19.98 0.09 -15.77
CA ALA A 239 18.99 -0.96 -15.98
C ALA A 239 17.52 -0.47 -15.90
N PRO A 240 17.12 0.35 -14.91
CA PRO A 240 15.78 0.97 -14.91
C PRO A 240 15.56 1.92 -16.09
N ALA A 241 16.62 2.58 -16.57
CA ALA A 241 16.57 3.47 -17.73
C ALA A 241 16.33 2.70 -19.03
N LEU A 242 16.98 1.54 -19.21
CA LEU A 242 16.67 0.61 -20.30
C LEU A 242 15.19 0.19 -20.28
N ALA A 243 14.72 -0.26 -19.12
CA ALA A 243 13.32 -0.67 -18.92
C ALA A 243 12.32 0.39 -19.40
N SER A 244 12.52 1.61 -18.91
CA SER A 244 11.62 2.75 -19.17
C SER A 244 11.70 3.25 -20.61
N SER A 245 12.80 2.95 -21.31
CA SER A 245 13.07 3.44 -22.65
C SER A 245 12.63 2.47 -23.75
N PHE A 246 12.47 1.17 -23.45
CA PHE A 246 12.12 0.14 -24.43
C PHE A 246 10.94 0.53 -25.34
N SER A 247 9.88 1.05 -24.75
CA SER A 247 8.66 1.45 -25.48
C SER A 247 8.89 2.53 -26.53
N ARG A 248 9.94 3.33 -26.34
CA ARG A 248 10.30 4.47 -27.17
C ARG A 248 11.35 4.14 -28.22
N VAL A 249 11.94 2.95 -28.20
CA VAL A 249 12.90 2.51 -29.23
C VAL A 249 12.15 2.31 -30.56
N PRO A 250 12.70 2.82 -31.69
CA PRO A 250 12.10 2.61 -33.00
C PRO A 250 12.02 1.13 -33.37
N ASP A 251 13.15 0.41 -33.29
CA ASP A 251 13.23 -1.03 -33.58
C ASP A 251 13.12 -1.86 -32.28
N LYS A 252 11.88 -2.17 -31.90
CA LYS A 252 11.58 -2.98 -30.71
C LYS A 252 12.01 -4.44 -30.86
N GLN A 253 12.10 -4.94 -32.09
CA GLN A 253 12.54 -6.31 -32.35
C GLN A 253 14.04 -6.44 -32.10
N ARG A 254 14.83 -5.47 -32.57
CA ARG A 254 16.26 -5.39 -32.25
C ARG A 254 16.47 -5.13 -30.76
N ALA A 255 15.74 -4.20 -30.17
CA ALA A 255 15.82 -3.92 -28.73
C ALA A 255 15.56 -5.16 -27.88
N TRP A 256 14.57 -5.98 -28.26
CA TRP A 256 14.32 -7.26 -27.58
C TRP A 256 15.53 -8.19 -27.67
N LYS A 257 16.10 -8.35 -28.87
CA LYS A 257 17.32 -9.15 -29.06
C LYS A 257 18.48 -8.65 -28.18
N ASP A 258 18.67 -7.34 -28.07
CA ASP A 258 19.72 -6.78 -27.21
C ASP A 258 19.48 -7.12 -25.72
N ILE A 259 18.23 -7.11 -25.26
CA ILE A 259 17.87 -7.53 -23.89
C ILE A 259 18.20 -9.01 -23.68
N ILE A 260 17.81 -9.88 -24.62
CA ILE A 260 18.12 -11.32 -24.56
C ILE A 260 19.63 -11.53 -24.46
N GLU A 261 20.44 -10.89 -25.31
CA GLU A 261 21.90 -10.95 -25.23
C GLU A 261 22.43 -10.46 -23.86
N LEU A 262 21.82 -9.41 -23.29
CA LEU A 262 22.17 -8.89 -21.96
C LEU A 262 21.82 -9.86 -20.81
N THR A 263 20.85 -10.76 -20.99
CA THR A 263 20.54 -11.82 -20.02
C THR A 263 21.62 -12.91 -19.93
N SER A 264 22.65 -12.89 -20.78
CA SER A 264 23.83 -13.75 -20.64
C SER A 264 25.09 -12.98 -20.19
N ASN A 265 24.93 -11.73 -19.75
CA ASN A 265 26.07 -10.89 -19.35
C ASN A 265 26.84 -11.46 -18.14
N GLN A 266 28.17 -11.34 -18.17
CA GLN A 266 29.05 -11.77 -17.08
C GLN A 266 28.74 -11.08 -15.73
N HIS A 267 28.28 -9.82 -15.77
CA HIS A 267 27.95 -9.06 -14.57
C HIS A 267 26.51 -9.36 -14.14
N ARG A 268 26.37 -10.01 -12.97
CA ARG A 268 25.06 -10.35 -12.38
C ARG A 268 24.05 -9.19 -12.37
N PRO A 269 24.40 -7.94 -11.98
CA PRO A 269 23.43 -6.84 -12.00
C PRO A 269 22.88 -6.51 -13.39
N ALA A 270 23.74 -6.57 -14.43
CA ALA A 270 23.33 -6.35 -15.81
C ALA A 270 22.32 -7.42 -16.24
N ARG A 271 22.67 -8.67 -15.95
CA ARG A 271 21.89 -9.87 -16.24
C ARG A 271 20.52 -9.85 -15.55
N SER A 272 20.49 -9.55 -14.25
CA SER A 272 19.26 -9.41 -13.47
C SER A 272 18.40 -8.23 -13.93
N GLY A 273 19.02 -7.11 -14.33
CA GLY A 273 18.33 -5.95 -14.90
C GLY A 273 17.60 -6.32 -16.19
N ALA A 274 18.31 -6.95 -17.13
CA ALA A 274 17.76 -7.45 -18.39
C ALA A 274 16.62 -8.46 -18.19
N ALA A 275 16.82 -9.43 -17.28
CA ALA A 275 15.80 -10.42 -16.98
C ALA A 275 14.52 -9.79 -16.40
N SER A 276 14.67 -8.74 -15.58
CA SER A 276 13.53 -8.06 -14.93
C SER A 276 12.63 -7.31 -15.92
N ILE A 277 13.14 -6.94 -17.10
CA ILE A 277 12.40 -6.16 -18.09
C ILE A 277 11.72 -7.02 -19.16
N LEU A 278 12.04 -8.33 -19.24
CA LEU A 278 11.44 -9.27 -20.19
C LEU A 278 9.90 -9.21 -20.14
N PHE A 279 9.34 -9.25 -18.93
CA PHE A 279 7.90 -9.21 -18.69
C PHE A 279 7.22 -7.97 -19.28
N SER A 280 7.73 -6.76 -18.99
CA SER A 280 7.10 -5.51 -19.44
C SER A 280 7.37 -5.19 -20.91
N SER A 281 8.40 -5.81 -21.49
CA SER A 281 8.84 -5.56 -22.87
C SER A 281 8.14 -6.47 -23.87
N PHE A 282 7.80 -7.71 -23.48
CA PHE A 282 7.17 -8.70 -24.35
C PHE A 282 5.95 -8.14 -25.10
N SER A 283 5.09 -7.40 -24.40
CA SER A 283 3.85 -6.88 -24.95
C SER A 283 4.03 -5.90 -26.12
N GLN A 284 5.25 -5.41 -26.32
CA GLN A 284 5.58 -4.42 -27.34
C GLN A 284 6.47 -4.99 -28.46
N VAL A 285 6.89 -6.25 -28.34
CA VAL A 285 7.69 -6.93 -29.38
C VAL A 285 6.81 -7.28 -30.58
N PRO A 286 7.18 -6.91 -31.82
CA PRO A 286 6.41 -7.26 -33.02
C PRO A 286 6.28 -8.77 -33.24
N ASP A 287 7.39 -9.51 -33.19
CA ASP A 287 7.39 -10.97 -33.35
C ASP A 287 7.25 -11.66 -31.98
N LYS A 288 5.98 -11.79 -31.56
CA LYS A 288 5.58 -12.47 -30.33
C LYS A 288 6.01 -13.93 -30.29
N GLN A 289 6.02 -14.60 -31.45
CA GLN A 289 6.33 -16.02 -31.50
C GLN A 289 7.82 -16.26 -31.27
N LYS A 290 8.67 -15.43 -31.85
CA LYS A 290 10.11 -15.47 -31.58
C LYS A 290 10.41 -15.10 -30.14
N ALA A 291 9.83 -14.00 -29.64
CA ALA A 291 10.00 -13.59 -28.24
C ALA A 291 9.58 -14.68 -27.26
N TRP A 292 8.51 -15.42 -27.56
CA TRP A 292 8.10 -16.59 -26.77
C TRP A 292 9.16 -17.68 -26.77
N ASN A 293 9.73 -18.01 -27.93
CA ASN A 293 10.79 -19.03 -28.01
C ASN A 293 12.03 -18.60 -27.21
N ASP A 294 12.40 -17.32 -27.26
CA ASP A 294 13.51 -16.79 -26.47
C ASP A 294 13.24 -16.95 -24.95
N LEU A 295 11.99 -16.71 -24.51
CA LEU A 295 11.60 -16.94 -23.11
C LEU A 295 11.64 -18.42 -22.71
N ILE A 296 11.25 -19.34 -23.61
CA ILE A 296 11.35 -20.77 -23.39
C ILE A 296 12.81 -21.19 -23.23
N GLU A 297 13.72 -20.68 -24.06
CA GLU A 297 15.15 -20.95 -23.93
C GLU A 297 15.70 -20.42 -22.59
N LEU A 298 15.41 -19.16 -22.24
CA LEU A 298 15.84 -18.54 -20.98
C LEU A 298 15.25 -19.19 -19.74
N SER A 299 14.13 -19.90 -19.88
CA SER A 299 13.56 -20.67 -18.78
C SER A 299 14.47 -21.84 -18.34
N SER A 300 15.44 -22.20 -19.19
CA SER A 300 16.48 -23.20 -18.91
C SER A 300 17.86 -22.59 -18.64
N ASP A 301 17.96 -21.26 -18.50
CA ASP A 301 19.23 -20.54 -18.27
C ASP A 301 19.97 -21.05 -17.01
N PRO A 302 21.30 -21.10 -16.91
CA PRO A 302 22.00 -21.53 -15.68
C PRO A 302 21.77 -20.62 -14.46
N ASP A 303 21.43 -19.35 -14.65
CA ASP A 303 21.11 -18.40 -13.58
C ASP A 303 19.66 -18.51 -13.13
N SER A 304 19.45 -18.84 -11.85
CA SER A 304 18.11 -19.04 -11.28
C SER A 304 17.23 -17.79 -11.31
N PHE A 305 17.81 -16.58 -11.27
CA PHE A 305 17.04 -15.35 -11.36
C PHE A 305 16.57 -15.09 -12.79
N VAL A 306 17.43 -15.29 -13.79
CA VAL A 306 17.06 -15.22 -15.23
C VAL A 306 15.95 -16.21 -15.53
N ARG A 307 16.14 -17.50 -15.14
CA ARG A 307 15.10 -18.53 -15.27
C ARG A 307 13.78 -18.07 -14.68
N SER A 308 13.78 -17.64 -13.42
CA SER A 308 12.57 -17.22 -12.69
C SER A 308 11.84 -16.06 -13.36
N LYS A 309 12.57 -15.07 -13.89
CA LYS A 309 11.97 -13.94 -14.59
C LYS A 309 11.44 -14.32 -15.97
N ALA A 310 12.16 -15.15 -16.73
CA ALA A 310 11.67 -15.69 -18.00
C ALA A 310 10.38 -16.50 -17.79
N ALA A 311 10.38 -17.38 -16.79
CA ALA A 311 9.21 -18.14 -16.33
C ALA A 311 8.01 -17.23 -15.98
N SER A 312 8.25 -16.11 -15.30
CA SER A 312 7.20 -15.15 -14.96
C SER A 312 6.67 -14.41 -16.20
N ALA A 313 7.54 -14.10 -17.16
CA ALA A 313 7.15 -13.51 -18.42
C ALA A 313 6.31 -14.48 -19.27
N LEU A 314 6.60 -15.79 -19.26
CA LEU A 314 5.80 -16.82 -19.96
C LEU A 314 4.33 -16.82 -19.49
N VAL A 315 4.07 -16.75 -18.18
CA VAL A 315 2.70 -16.72 -17.63
C VAL A 315 1.86 -15.61 -18.25
N SER A 316 2.42 -14.41 -18.31
CA SER A 316 1.68 -13.22 -18.71
C SER A 316 1.64 -13.00 -20.21
N SER A 317 2.59 -13.58 -20.94
CA SER A 317 2.68 -13.47 -22.40
C SER A 317 1.83 -14.50 -23.15
N PHE A 318 1.41 -15.60 -22.51
CA PHE A 318 0.70 -16.69 -23.19
C PHE A 318 -0.49 -16.21 -24.02
N SER A 319 -1.30 -15.28 -23.50
CA SER A 319 -2.48 -14.74 -24.18
C SER A 319 -2.15 -13.95 -25.45
N GLU A 320 -0.92 -13.45 -25.59
CA GLU A 320 -0.46 -12.65 -26.71
C GLU A 320 0.23 -13.46 -27.82
N VAL A 321 0.60 -14.72 -27.57
CA VAL A 321 1.27 -15.57 -28.56
C VAL A 321 0.30 -15.99 -29.67
N PRO A 322 0.64 -15.84 -30.97
CA PRO A 322 -0.24 -16.23 -32.08
C PRO A 322 -0.46 -17.74 -32.16
N ASP A 323 0.60 -18.55 -32.07
CA ASP A 323 0.51 -20.00 -32.12
C ASP A 323 0.25 -20.57 -30.71
N LYS A 324 -1.03 -20.63 -30.34
CA LYS A 324 -1.47 -21.20 -29.06
C LYS A 324 -1.13 -22.67 -28.92
N GLN A 325 -1.11 -23.44 -30.02
CA GLN A 325 -0.83 -24.86 -29.97
C GLN A 325 0.64 -25.11 -29.66
N LYS A 326 1.55 -24.36 -30.30
CA LYS A 326 2.96 -24.43 -29.98
C LYS A 326 3.25 -23.94 -28.57
N ALA A 327 2.69 -22.79 -28.16
CA ALA A 327 2.86 -22.27 -26.81
C ALA A 327 2.38 -23.27 -25.75
N TRP A 328 1.28 -23.97 -26.03
CA TRP A 328 0.81 -25.10 -25.21
C TRP A 328 1.82 -26.25 -25.17
N ASN A 329 2.30 -26.73 -26.32
CA ASN A 329 3.28 -27.81 -26.38
C ASN A 329 4.57 -27.48 -25.61
N ASP A 330 5.04 -26.23 -25.70
CA ASP A 330 6.21 -25.76 -24.95
C ASP A 330 5.95 -25.81 -23.43
N LEU A 331 4.80 -25.31 -22.97
CA LEU A 331 4.41 -25.38 -21.55
C LEU A 331 4.25 -26.82 -21.06
N HIS A 332 3.64 -27.68 -21.87
CA HIS A 332 3.52 -29.12 -21.60
C HIS A 332 4.91 -29.74 -21.39
N GLY A 333 5.87 -29.44 -22.28
CA GLY A 333 7.26 -29.90 -22.14
C GLY A 333 7.91 -29.48 -20.83
N LEU A 334 7.67 -28.24 -20.37
CA LEU A 334 8.20 -27.74 -19.10
C LEU A 334 7.69 -28.51 -17.88
N THR A 335 6.55 -29.19 -17.98
CA THR A 335 6.03 -30.05 -16.89
C THR A 335 6.90 -31.29 -16.65
N PHE A 336 7.73 -31.70 -17.61
CA PHE A 336 8.65 -32.85 -17.50
C PHE A 336 10.09 -32.42 -17.29
N TYR A 337 10.35 -31.12 -17.11
CA TYR A 337 11.69 -30.59 -16.99
C TYR A 337 12.41 -31.12 -15.75
N LYS A 338 13.74 -31.33 -15.84
CA LYS A 338 14.52 -31.95 -14.76
C LYS A 338 14.50 -31.14 -13.45
N GLU A 339 14.54 -29.82 -13.56
CA GLU A 339 14.54 -28.90 -12.42
C GLU A 339 13.12 -28.66 -11.87
N GLU A 340 12.96 -28.77 -10.56
CA GLU A 340 11.71 -28.59 -9.85
C GLU A 340 11.14 -27.17 -9.98
N GLY A 341 11.98 -26.13 -9.99
CA GLY A 341 11.55 -24.74 -10.15
C GLY A 341 10.77 -24.52 -11.47
N MET A 342 11.19 -25.20 -12.53
CA MET A 342 10.55 -25.13 -13.83
C MET A 342 9.23 -25.88 -13.88
N ARG A 343 9.17 -27.09 -13.31
CA ARG A 343 7.90 -27.82 -13.18
C ARG A 343 6.89 -27.06 -12.32
N SER A 344 7.35 -26.42 -11.25
CA SER A 344 6.56 -25.60 -10.34
C SER A 344 5.96 -24.38 -11.06
N LYS A 345 6.76 -23.69 -11.88
CA LYS A 345 6.26 -22.60 -12.71
C LYS A 345 5.33 -23.07 -13.81
N ALA A 346 5.64 -24.19 -14.47
CA ALA A 346 4.75 -24.78 -15.46
C ALA A 346 3.37 -25.01 -14.84
N ALA A 347 3.29 -25.65 -13.66
CA ALA A 347 2.03 -25.83 -12.93
C ALA A 347 1.28 -24.51 -12.67
N GLU A 348 1.98 -23.48 -12.17
CA GLU A 348 1.39 -22.16 -11.94
C GLU A 348 0.85 -21.54 -13.23
N THR A 349 1.62 -21.63 -14.31
CA THR A 349 1.25 -21.11 -15.63
C THR A 349 0.01 -21.82 -16.14
N LEU A 350 0.00 -23.15 -16.13
CA LEU A 350 -1.12 -23.98 -16.54
C LEU A 350 -2.41 -23.59 -15.81
N GLY A 351 -2.35 -23.40 -14.49
CA GLY A 351 -3.51 -22.96 -13.71
C GLY A 351 -4.00 -21.56 -14.09
N SER A 352 -3.08 -20.63 -14.37
CA SER A 352 -3.42 -19.24 -14.72
C SER A 352 -4.00 -19.09 -16.12
N VAL A 353 -3.55 -19.91 -17.08
CA VAL A 353 -3.96 -19.82 -18.49
C VAL A 353 -4.93 -20.94 -18.90
N PHE A 354 -5.36 -21.78 -17.95
CA PHE A 354 -6.14 -23.00 -18.20
C PHE A 354 -7.34 -22.78 -19.14
N SER A 355 -8.05 -21.65 -18.98
CA SER A 355 -9.21 -21.30 -19.80
C SER A 355 -8.91 -21.13 -21.28
N GLN A 356 -7.66 -20.78 -21.60
CA GLN A 356 -7.15 -20.44 -22.93
C GLN A 356 -6.40 -21.60 -23.60
N LEU A 357 -6.20 -22.72 -22.89
CA LEU A 357 -5.44 -23.85 -23.41
C LEU A 357 -6.25 -24.61 -24.47
N PRO A 358 -5.61 -25.03 -25.59
CA PRO A 358 -6.27 -25.80 -26.64
C PRO A 358 -6.63 -27.22 -26.16
N ASP A 359 -5.76 -27.87 -25.39
CA ASP A 359 -6.00 -29.18 -24.80
C ASP A 359 -6.11 -29.10 -23.27
N LYS A 360 -7.32 -28.82 -22.80
CA LYS A 360 -7.63 -28.74 -21.36
C LYS A 360 -7.56 -30.10 -20.66
N GLN A 361 -7.74 -31.20 -21.40
CA GLN A 361 -7.72 -32.53 -20.80
C GLN A 361 -6.28 -32.93 -20.49
N GLN A 362 -5.37 -32.72 -21.44
CA GLN A 362 -3.94 -32.94 -21.21
C GLN A 362 -3.39 -31.98 -20.14
N ALA A 363 -3.81 -30.71 -20.15
CA ALA A 363 -3.43 -29.76 -19.09
C ALA A 363 -3.91 -30.19 -17.69
N TRP A 364 -5.12 -30.73 -17.61
CA TRP A 364 -5.62 -31.32 -16.37
C TRP A 364 -4.74 -32.49 -15.93
N ASP A 365 -4.47 -33.42 -16.84
CA ASP A 365 -3.69 -34.63 -16.56
C ASP A 365 -2.24 -34.29 -16.14
N ASP A 366 -1.63 -33.27 -16.73
CA ASP A 366 -0.34 -32.75 -16.32
C ASP A 366 -0.36 -32.20 -14.89
N LEU A 367 -1.38 -31.41 -14.54
CA LEU A 367 -1.54 -30.89 -13.19
C LEU A 367 -1.74 -32.01 -12.16
N ILE A 368 -2.51 -33.06 -12.51
CA ILE A 368 -2.71 -34.27 -11.69
C ILE A 368 -1.43 -35.09 -11.52
N ARG A 369 -0.58 -35.13 -12.55
CA ARG A 369 0.76 -35.74 -12.44
C ARG A 369 1.66 -34.91 -11.53
N LEU A 370 1.70 -33.59 -11.72
CA LEU A 370 2.52 -32.66 -10.95
C LEU A 370 2.08 -32.56 -9.47
N SER A 371 0.80 -32.79 -9.17
CA SER A 371 0.35 -32.88 -7.77
C SER A 371 0.92 -34.09 -7.02
N SER A 372 1.51 -35.05 -7.74
CA SER A 372 2.25 -36.19 -7.18
C SER A 372 3.77 -36.09 -7.42
N ASP A 373 4.29 -34.92 -7.82
CA ASP A 373 5.73 -34.69 -8.02
C ASP A 373 6.54 -34.99 -6.76
N PRO A 374 7.80 -35.44 -6.83
CA PRO A 374 8.66 -35.61 -5.65
C PRO A 374 8.90 -34.31 -4.87
N ASP A 375 8.92 -33.16 -5.54
CA ASP A 375 9.14 -31.86 -4.92
C ASP A 375 7.85 -31.27 -4.32
N VAL A 376 7.94 -30.79 -3.07
CA VAL A 376 6.79 -30.26 -2.33
C VAL A 376 6.26 -28.95 -2.93
N PHE A 377 7.13 -28.10 -3.49
CA PHE A 377 6.70 -26.84 -4.08
C PHE A 377 5.97 -27.08 -5.40
N VAL A 378 6.43 -28.02 -6.23
CA VAL A 378 5.73 -28.45 -7.44
C VAL A 378 4.34 -28.98 -7.10
N ARG A 379 4.25 -29.92 -6.13
CA ARG A 379 2.95 -30.46 -5.69
C ARG A 379 1.99 -29.37 -5.23
N SER A 380 2.47 -28.45 -4.39
CA SER A 380 1.67 -27.35 -3.84
C SER A 380 1.16 -26.40 -4.92
N ARG A 381 2.02 -26.06 -5.90
CA ARG A 381 1.63 -25.21 -7.04
C ARG A 381 0.62 -25.91 -7.96
N ALA A 382 0.82 -27.19 -8.24
CA ALA A 382 -0.11 -27.99 -9.03
C ALA A 382 -1.49 -28.10 -8.36
N ALA A 383 -1.54 -28.38 -7.05
CA ALA A 383 -2.80 -28.41 -6.31
C ALA A 383 -3.50 -27.04 -6.28
N GLY A 384 -2.74 -25.95 -6.17
CA GLY A 384 -3.27 -24.59 -6.30
C GLY A 384 -3.80 -24.27 -7.71
N ALA A 385 -3.13 -24.76 -8.75
CA ALA A 385 -3.56 -24.62 -10.14
C ALA A 385 -4.84 -25.41 -10.44
N LEU A 386 -4.95 -26.64 -9.92
CA LEU A 386 -6.17 -27.46 -10.02
C LEU A 386 -7.39 -26.77 -9.43
N LYS A 387 -7.22 -26.08 -8.29
CA LYS A 387 -8.29 -25.24 -7.71
C LYS A 387 -8.82 -24.22 -8.71
N SER A 388 -7.93 -23.47 -9.35
CA SER A 388 -8.29 -22.43 -10.33
C SER A 388 -8.88 -23.02 -11.61
N ALA A 389 -8.45 -24.21 -11.99
CA ALA A 389 -8.90 -24.92 -13.18
C ALA A 389 -10.20 -25.73 -12.99
N PHE A 390 -10.57 -26.08 -11.75
CA PHE A 390 -11.62 -27.07 -11.43
C PHE A 390 -12.96 -26.78 -12.12
N SER A 391 -13.42 -25.53 -12.10
CA SER A 391 -14.70 -25.15 -12.73
C SER A 391 -14.72 -25.33 -14.25
N GLN A 392 -13.55 -25.48 -14.87
CA GLN A 392 -13.32 -25.60 -16.29
C GLN A 392 -12.78 -27.00 -16.68
N ALA A 393 -12.75 -27.94 -15.74
CA ALA A 393 -12.33 -29.31 -16.00
C ALA A 393 -13.19 -29.92 -17.13
N PRO A 394 -12.58 -30.53 -18.17
CA PRO A 394 -13.34 -31.10 -19.28
C PRO A 394 -14.24 -32.26 -18.86
N ASP A 395 -13.72 -33.13 -17.99
CA ASP A 395 -14.46 -34.22 -17.36
C ASP A 395 -14.61 -33.93 -15.87
N LYS A 396 -15.83 -33.53 -15.48
CA LYS A 396 -16.15 -33.25 -14.08
C LYS A 396 -16.05 -34.50 -13.20
N GLN A 397 -16.39 -35.68 -13.70
CA GLN A 397 -16.34 -36.90 -12.89
C GLN A 397 -14.90 -37.35 -12.65
N LYS A 398 -14.05 -37.28 -13.67
CA LYS A 398 -12.61 -37.51 -13.51
C LYS A 398 -12.00 -36.51 -12.54
N ALA A 399 -12.30 -35.23 -12.69
CA ALA A 399 -11.82 -34.17 -11.79
C ALA A 399 -12.22 -34.41 -10.32
N ARG A 400 -13.39 -34.99 -10.07
CA ARG A 400 -13.83 -35.41 -8.73
C ARG A 400 -13.01 -36.57 -8.19
N ASN A 401 -12.84 -37.63 -8.98
CA ASN A 401 -12.01 -38.78 -8.58
C ASN A 401 -10.56 -38.36 -8.27
N ASP A 402 -10.04 -37.42 -9.07
CA ASP A 402 -8.73 -36.84 -8.84
C ASP A 402 -8.68 -36.01 -7.55
N LEU A 403 -9.70 -35.16 -7.29
CA LEU A 403 -9.79 -34.38 -6.07
C LEU A 403 -9.88 -35.28 -4.82
N HIS A 404 -10.64 -36.37 -4.91
CA HIS A 404 -10.72 -37.41 -3.88
C HIS A 404 -9.35 -38.01 -3.57
N ARG A 405 -8.59 -38.36 -4.61
CA ARG A 405 -7.20 -38.84 -4.45
C ARG A 405 -6.31 -37.80 -3.76
N LEU A 406 -6.47 -36.52 -4.08
CA LEU A 406 -5.70 -35.43 -3.46
C LEU A 406 -6.09 -35.17 -2.00
N ALA A 407 -7.36 -35.38 -1.64
CA ALA A 407 -7.81 -35.34 -0.26
C ALA A 407 -7.15 -36.43 0.60
N ALA A 408 -6.76 -37.56 -0.01
CA ALA A 408 -6.05 -38.66 0.64
C ALA A 408 -4.51 -38.61 0.47
N ASP A 409 -3.95 -37.52 -0.06
CA ASP A 409 -2.51 -37.44 -0.35
C ASP A 409 -1.66 -37.52 0.94
N ARG A 410 -0.44 -38.05 0.87
CA ARG A 410 0.47 -38.13 2.03
C ARG A 410 0.92 -36.75 2.54
N ASP A 411 0.98 -35.76 1.65
CA ASP A 411 1.46 -34.41 1.93
C ASP A 411 0.31 -33.50 2.39
N SER A 412 0.49 -32.85 3.55
CA SER A 412 -0.56 -31.99 4.10
C SER A 412 -0.82 -30.74 3.26
N ALA A 413 0.17 -30.20 2.55
CA ALA A 413 -0.05 -29.05 1.67
C ALA A 413 -0.99 -29.42 0.51
N VAL A 414 -0.87 -30.62 -0.04
CA VAL A 414 -1.77 -31.13 -1.09
C VAL A 414 -3.18 -31.34 -0.54
N ARG A 415 -3.33 -32.05 0.58
CA ARG A 415 -4.63 -32.26 1.24
C ARG A 415 -5.31 -30.94 1.62
N SER A 416 -4.53 -29.97 2.09
CA SER A 416 -5.03 -28.65 2.45
C SER A 416 -5.59 -27.90 1.22
N ARG A 417 -4.90 -27.96 0.08
CA ARG A 417 -5.41 -27.40 -1.19
C ARG A 417 -6.63 -28.16 -1.72
N ALA A 418 -6.71 -29.48 -1.51
CA ALA A 418 -7.90 -30.27 -1.83
C ALA A 418 -9.11 -29.79 -1.01
N ALA A 419 -8.95 -29.60 0.32
CA ALA A 419 -9.98 -29.03 1.19
C ALA A 419 -10.49 -27.67 0.68
N GLU A 420 -9.57 -26.81 0.23
CA GLU A 420 -9.91 -25.49 -0.34
C GLU A 420 -10.68 -25.60 -1.66
N THR A 421 -10.34 -26.60 -2.48
CA THR A 421 -10.98 -26.83 -3.78
C THR A 421 -12.39 -27.40 -3.61
N LEU A 422 -12.58 -28.31 -2.64
CA LEU A 422 -13.89 -28.86 -2.28
C LEU A 422 -14.91 -27.74 -2.01
N LYS A 423 -14.52 -26.69 -1.28
CA LYS A 423 -15.37 -25.50 -1.03
C LYS A 423 -16.01 -24.94 -2.30
N SER A 424 -15.25 -24.85 -3.39
CA SER A 424 -15.70 -24.35 -4.69
C SER A 424 -16.47 -25.42 -5.48
N ALA A 425 -16.02 -26.68 -5.41
CA ALA A 425 -16.62 -27.82 -6.10
C ALA A 425 -18.09 -28.07 -5.71
N TYR A 426 -18.45 -27.88 -4.43
CA TYR A 426 -19.83 -28.08 -3.91
C TYR A 426 -20.94 -27.38 -4.71
N SER A 427 -20.63 -26.23 -5.33
CA SER A 427 -21.59 -25.45 -6.12
C SER A 427 -21.83 -25.99 -7.53
N SER A 428 -20.98 -26.92 -7.99
CA SER A 428 -20.85 -27.28 -9.41
C SER A 428 -21.28 -28.70 -9.75
N VAL A 429 -21.72 -29.50 -8.76
CA VAL A 429 -21.98 -30.94 -8.89
C VAL A 429 -23.37 -31.33 -8.34
N PRO A 430 -24.13 -32.23 -9.01
CA PRO A 430 -25.44 -32.70 -8.55
C PRO A 430 -25.41 -33.67 -7.34
N ASP A 431 -24.49 -34.64 -7.34
CA ASP A 431 -24.28 -35.63 -6.27
C ASP A 431 -23.04 -35.26 -5.45
N LYS A 432 -23.15 -35.21 -4.13
CA LYS A 432 -22.19 -34.53 -3.23
C LYS A 432 -21.72 -35.40 -2.07
N GLU A 433 -22.09 -36.68 -2.08
CA GLU A 433 -21.78 -37.60 -0.98
C GLU A 433 -20.26 -37.83 -0.86
N GLN A 434 -19.56 -38.02 -1.98
CA GLN A 434 -18.11 -38.24 -1.97
C GLN A 434 -17.34 -37.00 -1.50
N GLU A 435 -17.69 -35.81 -1.99
CA GLU A 435 -17.08 -34.55 -1.53
C GLU A 435 -17.32 -34.29 -0.05
N TRP A 436 -18.49 -34.69 0.45
CA TRP A 436 -18.78 -34.68 1.88
C TRP A 436 -17.87 -35.64 2.65
N ASN A 437 -17.77 -36.89 2.24
CA ASN A 437 -16.92 -37.87 2.91
C ASN A 437 -15.44 -37.42 2.95
N ASP A 438 -14.96 -36.81 1.87
CA ASP A 438 -13.60 -36.25 1.80
C ASP A 438 -13.43 -35.08 2.76
N LEU A 439 -14.37 -34.12 2.75
CA LEU A 439 -14.32 -32.97 3.64
C LEU A 439 -14.45 -33.38 5.12
N HIS A 440 -15.32 -34.35 5.41
CA HIS A 440 -15.49 -34.95 6.73
C HIS A 440 -14.18 -35.55 7.23
N GLY A 441 -13.50 -36.36 6.40
CA GLY A 441 -12.18 -36.90 6.73
C GLY A 441 -11.13 -35.82 6.98
N LEU A 442 -11.07 -34.80 6.11
CA LEU A 442 -10.11 -33.69 6.22
C LEU A 442 -10.36 -32.81 7.46
N SER A 443 -11.58 -32.77 7.98
CA SER A 443 -11.90 -32.07 9.24
C SER A 443 -11.24 -32.73 10.47
N SER A 444 -10.80 -33.99 10.34
CA SER A 444 -10.11 -34.76 11.38
C SER A 444 -8.64 -35.01 11.03
N ASP A 445 -8.09 -34.28 10.06
CA ASP A 445 -6.71 -34.46 9.62
C ASP A 445 -5.70 -34.21 10.75
N LYS A 446 -4.56 -34.91 10.72
CA LYS A 446 -3.48 -34.70 11.68
C LYS A 446 -2.85 -33.29 11.60
N ASP A 447 -2.89 -32.67 10.42
CA ASP A 447 -2.28 -31.36 10.15
C ASP A 447 -3.31 -30.24 10.34
N SER A 448 -2.98 -29.26 11.18
CA SER A 448 -3.91 -28.17 11.51
C SER A 448 -4.23 -27.26 10.33
N ALA A 449 -3.31 -27.09 9.37
CA ALA A 449 -3.59 -26.30 8.17
C ALA A 449 -4.61 -26.99 7.26
N VAL A 450 -4.63 -28.33 7.24
CA VAL A 450 -5.69 -29.11 6.57
C VAL A 450 -7.02 -28.91 7.30
N ARG A 451 -7.06 -29.13 8.61
CA ARG A 451 -8.27 -28.95 9.43
C ARG A 451 -8.86 -27.54 9.32
N SER A 452 -8.01 -26.50 9.34
CA SER A 452 -8.44 -25.11 9.22
C SER A 452 -9.07 -24.82 7.86
N ARG A 453 -8.48 -25.34 6.77
CA ARG A 453 -9.08 -25.19 5.43
C ARG A 453 -10.37 -25.99 5.28
N ALA A 454 -10.44 -27.18 5.87
CA ALA A 454 -11.67 -27.98 5.93
C ALA A 454 -12.77 -27.22 6.70
N ALA A 455 -12.47 -26.65 7.87
CA ALA A 455 -13.39 -25.84 8.66
C ALA A 455 -14.00 -24.68 7.84
N ARG A 456 -13.18 -23.99 7.02
CA ARG A 456 -13.64 -22.91 6.11
C ARG A 456 -14.48 -23.40 4.94
N ALA A 457 -14.38 -24.68 4.58
CA ALA A 457 -15.12 -25.30 3.49
C ALA A 457 -16.48 -25.85 3.95
N LEU A 458 -16.66 -26.19 5.24
CA LEU A 458 -17.92 -26.69 5.80
C LEU A 458 -19.13 -25.76 5.57
N VAL A 459 -18.91 -24.45 5.43
CA VAL A 459 -19.98 -23.50 5.07
C VAL A 459 -20.72 -23.88 3.77
N SER A 460 -19.99 -24.43 2.79
CA SER A 460 -20.57 -24.90 1.53
C SER A 460 -21.40 -26.16 1.75
N ALA A 461 -20.94 -27.09 2.60
CA ALA A 461 -21.62 -28.33 2.92
C ALA A 461 -23.00 -28.08 3.60
N PHE A 462 -23.10 -27.14 4.54
CA PHE A 462 -24.38 -26.75 5.16
C PHE A 462 -25.47 -26.27 4.18
N SER A 463 -25.06 -25.83 2.99
CA SER A 463 -25.99 -25.36 1.96
C SER A 463 -26.50 -26.48 1.05
N GLN A 464 -25.84 -27.64 1.08
CA GLN A 464 -25.90 -28.59 -0.03
C GLN A 464 -26.08 -30.06 0.39
N VAL A 465 -25.73 -30.43 1.62
CA VAL A 465 -25.89 -31.80 2.15
C VAL A 465 -27.28 -31.97 2.78
N GLN A 466 -27.87 -33.17 2.65
CA GLN A 466 -29.20 -33.49 3.20
C GLN A 466 -29.17 -33.57 4.74
N ASP A 467 -28.22 -34.32 5.30
CA ASP A 467 -28.00 -34.38 6.74
C ASP A 467 -27.03 -33.28 7.19
N LYS A 468 -27.53 -32.33 7.98
CA LYS A 468 -26.73 -31.23 8.53
C LYS A 468 -26.13 -31.56 9.89
N GLN A 469 -26.55 -32.66 10.51
CA GLN A 469 -26.11 -33.02 11.84
C GLN A 469 -24.65 -33.46 11.83
N GLU A 470 -24.21 -34.22 10.83
CA GLU A 470 -22.79 -34.60 10.74
C GLU A 470 -21.88 -33.40 10.47
N VAL A 471 -22.29 -32.52 9.55
CA VAL A 471 -21.57 -31.26 9.27
C VAL A 471 -21.48 -30.39 10.52
N TRP A 472 -22.54 -30.38 11.33
CA TRP A 472 -22.57 -29.72 12.63
C TRP A 472 -21.59 -30.35 13.63
N ASN A 473 -21.59 -31.68 13.76
CA ASN A 473 -20.71 -32.38 14.69
C ASN A 473 -19.22 -32.08 14.38
N ASP A 474 -18.84 -32.03 13.10
CA ASP A 474 -17.48 -31.63 12.70
C ASP A 474 -17.15 -30.19 13.07
N LEU A 475 -18.05 -29.25 12.75
CA LEU A 475 -17.83 -27.84 13.06
C LEU A 475 -17.74 -27.61 14.57
N HIS A 476 -18.60 -28.26 15.35
CA HIS A 476 -18.59 -28.22 16.81
C HIS A 476 -17.27 -28.77 17.37
N ARG A 477 -16.78 -29.90 16.88
CA ARG A 477 -15.46 -30.43 17.29
C ARG A 477 -14.33 -29.45 16.97
N LEU A 478 -14.33 -28.88 15.76
CA LEU A 478 -13.32 -27.93 15.30
C LEU A 478 -13.33 -26.59 16.06
N SER A 479 -14.47 -26.20 16.65
CA SER A 479 -14.56 -25.02 17.53
C SER A 479 -13.76 -25.21 18.83
N SER A 480 -13.39 -26.45 19.17
CA SER A 480 -12.58 -26.80 20.34
C SER A 480 -11.21 -27.40 19.97
N ASP A 481 -10.76 -27.19 18.73
CA ASP A 481 -9.48 -27.70 18.24
C ASP A 481 -8.29 -27.16 19.05
N GLU A 482 -7.20 -27.93 19.13
CA GLU A 482 -5.96 -27.51 19.81
C GLU A 482 -5.32 -26.28 19.13
N ASP A 483 -5.44 -26.19 17.80
CA ASP A 483 -4.79 -25.16 16.99
C ASP A 483 -5.71 -23.94 16.83
N SER A 484 -5.15 -22.75 17.06
CA SER A 484 -5.93 -21.51 17.04
C SER A 484 -6.39 -21.10 15.63
N ASP A 485 -5.66 -21.45 14.57
CA ASP A 485 -6.09 -21.17 13.20
C ASP A 485 -7.29 -22.03 12.80
N VAL A 486 -7.42 -23.23 13.39
CA VAL A 486 -8.59 -24.10 13.22
C VAL A 486 -9.79 -23.53 13.97
N ARG A 487 -9.63 -23.17 15.25
CA ARG A 487 -10.71 -22.54 16.04
C ARG A 487 -11.18 -21.22 15.43
N ALA A 488 -10.27 -20.39 14.91
CA ALA A 488 -10.60 -19.14 14.24
C ALA A 488 -11.38 -19.38 12.93
N ALA A 489 -11.01 -20.42 12.18
CA ALA A 489 -11.77 -20.84 11.01
C ALA A 489 -13.17 -21.33 11.37
N ALA A 490 -13.30 -22.14 12.43
CA ALA A 490 -14.58 -22.60 12.95
C ALA A 490 -15.47 -21.43 13.39
N ALA A 491 -14.94 -20.44 14.11
CA ALA A 491 -15.65 -19.21 14.49
C ALA A 491 -16.26 -18.49 13.27
N GLY A 492 -15.46 -18.28 12.22
CA GLY A 492 -15.93 -17.65 10.98
C GLY A 492 -17.01 -18.47 10.27
N THR A 493 -16.88 -19.81 10.27
CA THR A 493 -17.88 -20.71 9.69
C THR A 493 -19.17 -20.72 10.50
N LEU A 494 -19.10 -20.73 11.85
CA LEU A 494 -20.26 -20.61 12.74
C LEU A 494 -21.05 -19.33 12.42
N GLY A 495 -20.37 -18.19 12.32
CA GLY A 495 -21.01 -16.92 11.97
C GLY A 495 -21.71 -16.92 10.61
N SER A 496 -21.10 -17.56 9.61
CA SER A 496 -21.63 -17.62 8.24
C SER A 496 -22.77 -18.63 8.07
N ALA A 497 -22.70 -19.76 8.79
CA ALA A 497 -23.63 -20.87 8.66
C ALA A 497 -24.77 -20.84 9.70
N PHE A 498 -24.72 -19.97 10.72
CA PHE A 498 -25.60 -19.99 11.91
C PHE A 498 -27.08 -20.23 11.61
N SER A 499 -27.63 -19.54 10.60
CA SER A 499 -29.05 -19.68 10.23
C SER A 499 -29.46 -21.08 9.78
N ARG A 500 -28.49 -21.91 9.37
CA ARG A 500 -28.67 -23.25 8.79
C ARG A 500 -28.27 -24.36 9.76
N LEU A 501 -27.71 -24.03 10.92
CA LEU A 501 -27.27 -25.02 11.91
C LEU A 501 -28.48 -25.71 12.55
N PRO A 502 -28.40 -27.04 12.79
CA PRO A 502 -29.45 -27.79 13.46
C PRO A 502 -29.59 -27.38 14.93
N ASP A 503 -28.47 -27.24 15.65
CA ASP A 503 -28.44 -26.79 17.05
C ASP A 503 -27.86 -25.37 17.15
N LYS A 504 -28.75 -24.38 17.19
CA LYS A 504 -28.37 -22.96 17.31
C LYS A 504 -27.96 -22.57 18.74
N GLN A 505 -28.42 -23.32 19.73
CA GLN A 505 -28.07 -23.04 21.13
C GLN A 505 -26.63 -23.47 21.38
N GLN A 506 -26.27 -24.69 20.98
CA GLN A 506 -24.89 -25.16 21.10
C GLN A 506 -23.92 -24.35 20.22
N ALA A 507 -24.34 -23.94 19.02
CA ALA A 507 -23.56 -23.03 18.18
C ALA A 507 -23.34 -21.65 18.81
N TRP A 508 -24.30 -21.18 19.60
CA TRP A 508 -24.18 -19.94 20.36
C TRP A 508 -23.18 -20.12 21.51
N GLU A 509 -23.29 -21.20 22.29
CA GLU A 509 -22.36 -21.53 23.37
C GLU A 509 -20.91 -21.67 22.87
N ASP A 510 -20.72 -22.26 21.68
CA ASP A 510 -19.41 -22.32 21.03
C ASP A 510 -18.85 -20.95 20.68
N LEU A 511 -19.67 -20.06 20.10
CA LEU A 511 -19.25 -18.69 19.79
C LEU A 511 -18.95 -17.88 21.06
N HIS A 512 -19.76 -18.05 22.11
CA HIS A 512 -19.54 -17.45 23.42
C HIS A 512 -18.18 -17.85 23.99
N ARG A 513 -17.86 -19.15 23.98
CA ARG A 513 -16.55 -19.66 24.40
C ARG A 513 -15.41 -19.09 23.55
N LEU A 514 -15.58 -19.03 22.22
CA LEU A 514 -14.56 -18.50 21.30
C LEU A 514 -14.33 -16.98 21.44
N ALA A 515 -15.33 -16.23 21.90
CA ALA A 515 -15.18 -14.82 22.25
C ALA A 515 -14.30 -14.62 23.51
N ALA A 516 -14.07 -15.68 24.29
CA ALA A 516 -13.16 -15.68 25.44
C ALA A 516 -11.86 -16.48 25.17
N ASP A 517 -11.58 -16.85 23.92
CA ASP A 517 -10.41 -17.66 23.57
C ASP A 517 -9.08 -16.98 23.96
N GLN A 518 -8.03 -17.77 24.21
CA GLN A 518 -6.72 -17.23 24.54
C GLN A 518 -6.04 -16.56 23.34
N ASP A 519 -6.32 -17.02 22.13
CA ASP A 519 -5.73 -16.52 20.89
C ASP A 519 -6.49 -15.29 20.35
N ILE A 520 -5.72 -14.25 20.00
CA ILE A 520 -6.26 -12.99 19.49
C ILE A 520 -7.00 -13.15 18.16
N SER A 521 -6.53 -14.03 17.27
CA SER A 521 -7.14 -14.28 15.96
C SER A 521 -8.48 -14.98 16.10
N VAL A 522 -8.60 -15.87 17.08
CA VAL A 522 -9.88 -16.55 17.40
C VAL A 522 -10.88 -15.53 17.92
N ARG A 523 -10.50 -14.71 18.91
CA ARG A 523 -11.38 -13.65 19.43
C ARG A 523 -11.79 -12.64 18.36
N PHE A 524 -10.88 -12.27 17.45
CA PHE A 524 -11.19 -11.42 16.31
C PHE A 524 -12.27 -12.03 15.39
N ARG A 525 -12.12 -13.32 15.05
CA ARG A 525 -13.10 -14.04 14.23
C ARG A 525 -14.43 -14.26 14.95
N ALA A 526 -14.40 -14.50 16.25
CA ALA A 526 -15.60 -14.59 17.08
C ALA A 526 -16.35 -13.24 17.11
N ALA A 527 -15.65 -12.13 17.30
CA ALA A 527 -16.23 -10.78 17.23
C ALA A 527 -16.93 -10.54 15.87
N GLU A 528 -16.29 -10.94 14.77
CA GLU A 528 -16.86 -10.85 13.42
C GLU A 528 -18.09 -11.75 13.23
N ALA A 529 -18.05 -12.98 13.77
CA ALA A 529 -19.18 -13.90 13.73
C ALA A 529 -20.38 -13.38 14.53
N LEU A 530 -20.15 -12.84 15.73
CA LEU A 530 -21.19 -12.27 16.60
C LEU A 530 -21.99 -11.18 15.89
N VAL A 531 -21.36 -10.35 15.04
CA VAL A 531 -22.08 -9.35 14.22
C VAL A 531 -23.20 -9.98 13.39
N SER A 532 -22.89 -11.13 12.77
CA SER A 532 -23.78 -11.81 11.82
C SER A 532 -24.85 -12.65 12.53
N VAL A 533 -24.55 -13.07 13.76
CA VAL A 533 -25.39 -13.96 14.56
C VAL A 533 -26.29 -13.20 15.53
N TYR A 534 -25.93 -11.98 15.95
CA TYR A 534 -26.60 -11.25 17.02
C TYR A 534 -28.14 -11.24 16.93
N SER A 535 -28.69 -11.03 15.73
CA SER A 535 -30.16 -11.00 15.53
C SER A 535 -30.87 -12.32 15.82
N ARG A 536 -30.11 -13.41 15.86
CA ARG A 536 -30.53 -14.80 16.01
C ARG A 536 -29.99 -15.44 17.29
N ALA A 537 -29.28 -14.67 18.13
CA ALA A 537 -28.80 -15.15 19.41
C ALA A 537 -29.98 -15.56 20.30
N PRO A 538 -29.89 -16.71 21.01
CA PRO A 538 -30.90 -17.11 22.00
C PRO A 538 -31.09 -16.04 23.09
N ASP A 539 -29.98 -15.48 23.58
CA ASP A 539 -29.95 -14.36 24.51
C ASP A 539 -29.18 -13.18 23.90
N LYS A 540 -29.89 -12.08 23.63
CA LYS A 540 -29.31 -10.86 23.04
C LYS A 540 -28.52 -10.03 24.04
N GLN A 541 -28.82 -10.16 25.33
CA GLN A 541 -28.08 -9.48 26.39
C GLN A 541 -26.72 -10.16 26.57
N GLU A 542 -26.69 -11.49 26.65
CA GLU A 542 -25.42 -12.23 26.69
C GLU A 542 -24.55 -11.97 25.45
N ALA A 543 -25.18 -11.93 24.27
CA ALA A 543 -24.51 -11.54 23.03
C ALA A 543 -23.88 -10.15 23.06
N TRP A 544 -24.55 -9.23 23.75
CA TRP A 544 -24.06 -7.86 23.93
C TRP A 544 -22.90 -7.85 24.91
N ASP A 545 -23.03 -8.53 26.04
CA ASP A 545 -22.01 -8.62 27.09
C ASP A 545 -20.71 -9.25 26.55
N ASP A 546 -20.81 -10.25 25.67
CA ASP A 546 -19.66 -10.81 24.95
C ASP A 546 -18.95 -9.76 24.07
N LEU A 547 -19.71 -8.96 23.32
CA LEU A 547 -19.15 -7.88 22.51
C LEU A 547 -18.51 -6.81 23.40
N ILE A 548 -19.11 -6.46 24.54
CA ILE A 548 -18.55 -5.53 25.51
C ILE A 548 -17.25 -6.07 26.13
N ARG A 549 -17.18 -7.37 26.44
CA ARG A 549 -15.92 -7.98 26.88
C ARG A 549 -14.83 -7.84 25.81
N LEU A 550 -15.17 -8.06 24.55
CA LEU A 550 -14.24 -7.93 23.42
C LEU A 550 -13.82 -6.48 23.14
N THR A 551 -14.60 -5.48 23.54
CA THR A 551 -14.16 -4.07 23.47
C THR A 551 -13.19 -3.67 24.58
N ALA A 552 -12.92 -4.56 25.55
CA ALA A 552 -11.84 -4.42 26.51
C ALA A 552 -10.59 -5.25 26.14
N ASP A 553 -10.56 -5.85 24.94
CA ASP A 553 -9.45 -6.72 24.53
C ASP A 553 -8.10 -5.99 24.44
N LYS A 554 -7.00 -6.70 24.66
CA LYS A 554 -5.64 -6.15 24.51
C LYS A 554 -5.35 -5.72 23.07
N GLY A 555 -5.84 -6.47 22.09
CA GLY A 555 -5.68 -6.19 20.66
C GLY A 555 -6.64 -5.12 20.17
N SER A 556 -6.11 -4.03 19.60
CA SER A 556 -6.94 -2.96 19.02
C SER A 556 -7.82 -3.45 17.88
N ASP A 557 -7.35 -4.41 17.07
CA ASP A 557 -8.14 -5.01 15.98
C ASP A 557 -9.41 -5.71 16.50
N VAL A 558 -9.30 -6.42 17.62
CA VAL A 558 -10.44 -7.09 18.27
C VAL A 558 -11.42 -6.06 18.81
N ARG A 559 -10.91 -5.06 19.56
CA ARG A 559 -11.74 -3.96 20.09
C ARG A 559 -12.48 -3.23 18.97
N SER A 560 -11.80 -2.94 17.86
CA SER A 560 -12.35 -2.22 16.71
C SER A 560 -13.44 -3.03 16.02
N LYS A 561 -13.22 -4.34 15.84
CA LYS A 561 -14.23 -5.25 15.28
C LYS A 561 -15.45 -5.36 16.21
N ALA A 562 -15.25 -5.51 17.52
CA ALA A 562 -16.33 -5.57 18.50
C ALA A 562 -17.13 -4.25 18.56
N ALA A 563 -16.47 -3.09 18.57
CA ALA A 563 -17.14 -1.79 18.50
C ALA A 563 -17.96 -1.62 17.20
N SER A 564 -17.47 -2.15 16.07
CA SER A 564 -18.23 -2.20 14.83
C SER A 564 -19.44 -3.14 14.91
N ALA A 565 -19.35 -4.23 15.67
CA ALA A 565 -20.44 -5.18 15.88
C ALA A 565 -21.56 -4.55 16.72
N LEU A 566 -21.21 -3.85 17.79
CA LEU A 566 -22.15 -3.16 18.68
C LEU A 566 -23.06 -2.19 17.91
N LYS A 567 -22.53 -1.49 16.89
CA LYS A 567 -23.34 -0.64 16.00
C LYS A 567 -24.52 -1.37 15.38
N SER A 568 -24.29 -2.57 14.87
CA SER A 568 -25.32 -3.39 14.20
C SER A 568 -26.25 -4.06 15.21
N ALA A 569 -25.69 -4.49 16.34
CA ALA A 569 -26.39 -5.14 17.44
C ALA A 569 -27.34 -4.18 18.20
N PHE A 570 -26.98 -2.90 18.31
CA PHE A 570 -27.67 -1.92 19.15
C PHE A 570 -29.18 -1.88 18.90
N PHE A 571 -29.62 -1.98 17.64
CA PHE A 571 -31.03 -1.94 17.27
C PHE A 571 -31.87 -3.09 17.83
N GLN A 572 -31.23 -4.17 18.28
CA GLN A 572 -31.91 -5.37 18.78
C GLN A 572 -31.68 -5.63 20.27
N LEU A 573 -30.78 -4.88 20.92
CA LEU A 573 -30.54 -4.92 22.35
C LEU A 573 -31.81 -4.58 23.17
N PRO A 574 -32.20 -5.35 24.19
CA PRO A 574 -33.33 -4.99 25.05
C PRO A 574 -33.09 -3.71 25.85
N ASP A 575 -31.96 -3.59 26.55
CA ASP A 575 -31.58 -2.39 27.30
C ASP A 575 -30.81 -1.38 26.43
N LYS A 576 -31.55 -0.55 25.71
CA LYS A 576 -30.99 0.53 24.88
C LYS A 576 -30.23 1.59 25.67
N GLN A 577 -30.54 1.76 26.96
CA GLN A 577 -29.91 2.78 27.79
C GLN A 577 -28.52 2.31 28.22
N GLN A 578 -28.40 1.06 28.67
CA GLN A 578 -27.11 0.43 28.93
C GLN A 578 -26.23 0.48 27.67
N GLY A 579 -26.76 0.04 26.52
CA GLY A 579 -25.98 0.03 25.30
C GLY A 579 -25.51 1.40 24.84
N TRP A 580 -26.23 2.48 25.19
CA TRP A 580 -25.80 3.85 24.92
C TRP A 580 -24.60 4.21 25.79
N ASN A 581 -24.68 3.94 27.09
CA ASN A 581 -23.59 4.20 28.04
C ASN A 581 -22.31 3.43 27.65
N ASP A 582 -22.46 2.17 27.22
CA ASP A 582 -21.34 1.36 26.74
C ASP A 582 -20.65 2.00 25.52
N LEU A 583 -21.43 2.42 24.52
CA LEU A 583 -20.89 3.10 23.34
C LEU A 583 -20.22 4.43 23.66
N ILE A 584 -20.73 5.18 24.65
CA ILE A 584 -20.10 6.41 25.14
C ILE A 584 -18.72 6.09 25.73
N GLY A 585 -18.60 5.07 26.58
CA GLY A 585 -17.32 4.64 27.16
C GLY A 585 -16.25 4.36 26.09
N LEU A 586 -16.64 3.72 24.98
CA LEU A 586 -15.73 3.39 23.88
C LEU A 586 -15.23 4.59 23.07
N THR A 587 -15.86 5.77 23.20
CA THR A 587 -15.34 7.00 22.60
C THR A 587 -14.07 7.51 23.26
N ALA A 588 -13.70 6.95 24.42
CA ALA A 588 -12.45 7.23 25.13
C ALA A 588 -11.36 6.16 24.92
N ASP A 589 -11.58 5.15 24.06
CA ASP A 589 -10.57 4.10 23.80
C ASP A 589 -9.24 4.70 23.32
N PRO A 590 -8.07 4.16 23.70
CA PRO A 590 -6.77 4.64 23.21
C PRO A 590 -6.61 4.57 21.69
N ASP A 591 -7.26 3.61 21.04
CA ASP A 591 -7.19 3.37 19.60
C ASP A 591 -8.19 4.24 18.82
N SER A 592 -7.71 4.91 17.77
CA SER A 592 -8.53 5.84 17.00
C SER A 592 -9.63 5.17 16.19
N ASP A 593 -9.42 3.93 15.75
CA ASP A 593 -10.41 3.21 14.97
C ASP A 593 -11.56 2.75 15.86
N VAL A 594 -11.26 2.28 17.09
CA VAL A 594 -12.30 1.96 18.08
C VAL A 594 -13.18 3.17 18.36
N ARG A 595 -12.57 4.33 18.66
CA ARG A 595 -13.29 5.60 18.89
C ARG A 595 -14.16 5.99 17.70
N LEU A 596 -13.65 5.80 16.47
CA LEU A 596 -14.38 6.08 15.24
C LEU A 596 -15.60 5.18 15.07
N LYS A 597 -15.47 3.86 15.31
CA LYS A 597 -16.58 2.90 15.21
C LYS A 597 -17.64 3.19 16.26
N ALA A 598 -17.25 3.41 17.51
CA ALA A 598 -18.15 3.77 18.61
C ALA A 598 -18.92 5.07 18.32
N SER A 599 -18.23 6.12 17.88
CA SER A 599 -18.87 7.40 17.53
C SER A 599 -19.83 7.27 16.34
N SER A 600 -19.53 6.38 15.38
CA SER A 600 -20.48 6.07 14.31
C SER A 600 -21.68 5.27 14.81
N ALA A 601 -21.53 4.45 15.84
CA ALA A 601 -22.62 3.69 16.44
C ALA A 601 -23.59 4.62 17.18
N LEU A 602 -23.09 5.56 17.99
CA LEU A 602 -23.89 6.56 18.72
C LEU A 602 -24.84 7.33 17.80
N LYS A 603 -24.35 7.77 16.64
CA LYS A 603 -25.18 8.47 15.63
C LYS A 603 -26.40 7.64 15.20
N SER A 604 -26.22 6.33 15.06
CA SER A 604 -27.27 5.39 14.65
C SER A 604 -28.18 4.97 15.82
N ALA A 605 -27.62 4.90 17.02
CA ALA A 605 -28.27 4.42 18.24
C ALA A 605 -29.27 5.43 18.84
N LEU A 606 -28.96 6.73 18.73
CA LEU A 606 -29.66 7.80 19.44
C LEU A 606 -31.19 7.74 19.34
N SER A 607 -31.73 7.41 18.16
CA SER A 607 -33.18 7.41 17.94
C SER A 607 -33.92 6.36 18.77
N GLN A 608 -33.22 5.37 19.34
CA GLN A 608 -33.81 4.32 20.16
C GLN A 608 -33.47 4.41 21.65
N VAL A 609 -32.65 5.38 22.07
CA VAL A 609 -32.33 5.60 23.49
C VAL A 609 -33.57 6.11 24.25
N PRO A 610 -33.97 5.51 25.38
CA PRO A 610 -35.11 5.98 26.17
C PRO A 610 -34.89 7.39 26.73
N ASP A 611 -33.73 7.64 27.35
CA ASP A 611 -33.39 8.98 27.85
C ASP A 611 -32.75 9.84 26.75
N LYS A 612 -33.62 10.53 26.01
CA LYS A 612 -33.24 11.46 24.94
C LYS A 612 -32.48 12.68 25.46
N GLN A 613 -32.72 13.09 26.71
CA GLN A 613 -32.10 14.28 27.28
C GLN A 613 -30.66 13.97 27.70
N GLN A 614 -30.44 12.85 28.37
CA GLN A 614 -29.10 12.36 28.69
C GLN A 614 -28.29 12.16 27.41
N ALA A 615 -28.85 11.48 26.41
CA ALA A 615 -28.15 11.22 25.16
C ALA A 615 -27.77 12.51 24.40
N TRP A 616 -28.60 13.55 24.49
CA TRP A 616 -28.24 14.88 23.98
C TRP A 616 -27.05 15.48 24.73
N ASN A 617 -27.12 15.50 26.06
CA ASN A 617 -26.05 16.05 26.90
C ASN A 617 -24.72 15.33 26.65
N ASP A 618 -24.74 13.99 26.52
CA ASP A 618 -23.58 13.18 26.20
C ASP A 618 -22.97 13.58 24.84
N LEU A 619 -23.80 13.77 23.81
CA LEU A 619 -23.33 14.22 22.48
C LEU A 619 -22.72 15.62 22.53
N ILE A 620 -23.30 16.54 23.33
CA ILE A 620 -22.73 17.87 23.53
C ILE A 620 -21.34 17.77 24.17
N ILE A 621 -21.18 16.96 25.22
CA ILE A 621 -19.86 16.71 25.83
C ILE A 621 -18.86 16.17 24.79
N LEU A 622 -19.29 15.21 23.96
CA LEU A 622 -18.46 14.64 22.90
C LEU A 622 -18.09 15.64 21.79
N THR A 623 -18.84 16.73 21.59
CA THR A 623 -18.41 17.79 20.66
C THR A 623 -17.21 18.59 21.17
N GLY A 624 -16.89 18.52 22.46
CA GLY A 624 -15.78 19.21 23.11
C GLY A 624 -14.50 18.38 23.31
N VAL A 625 -14.50 17.07 23.01
CA VAL A 625 -13.32 16.20 23.23
C VAL A 625 -12.17 16.53 22.28
N LYS A 626 -10.94 16.08 22.56
CA LYS A 626 -9.77 16.39 21.70
C LYS A 626 -9.80 15.66 20.35
N ASP A 627 -10.35 14.45 20.30
CA ASP A 627 -10.37 13.63 19.09
C ASP A 627 -11.32 14.19 18.02
N ARG A 628 -10.75 14.63 16.90
CA ARG A 628 -11.49 15.26 15.80
C ARG A 628 -12.58 14.37 15.20
N ASN A 629 -12.34 13.06 15.10
CA ASN A 629 -13.30 12.13 14.52
C ASN A 629 -14.51 11.95 15.45
N VAL A 630 -14.27 11.81 16.75
CA VAL A 630 -15.34 11.73 17.78
C VAL A 630 -16.16 13.02 17.75
N ARG A 631 -15.51 14.19 17.85
CA ARG A 631 -16.18 15.51 17.80
C ARG A 631 -17.06 15.68 16.58
N SER A 632 -16.50 15.39 15.41
CA SER A 632 -17.21 15.58 14.13
C SER A 632 -18.40 14.63 14.02
N ARG A 633 -18.30 13.39 14.51
CA ARG A 633 -19.39 12.42 14.48
C ARG A 633 -20.49 12.79 15.47
N ALA A 634 -20.13 13.20 16.68
CA ALA A 634 -21.06 13.70 17.69
C ALA A 634 -21.85 14.91 17.15
N ALA A 635 -21.16 15.92 16.60
CA ALA A 635 -21.81 17.08 15.98
C ALA A 635 -22.76 16.70 14.83
N SER A 636 -22.38 15.70 14.02
CA SER A 636 -23.25 15.19 12.95
C SER A 636 -24.48 14.42 13.45
N ALA A 637 -24.46 13.94 14.69
CA ALA A 637 -25.58 13.26 15.34
C ALA A 637 -26.58 14.23 15.97
N LEU A 638 -26.18 15.47 16.29
CA LEU A 638 -27.06 16.47 16.90
C LEU A 638 -28.25 16.86 16.02
N LYS A 639 -28.08 16.89 14.68
CA LYS A 639 -29.17 17.23 13.76
C LYS A 639 -30.37 16.27 13.87
N PRO A 640 -30.21 14.94 13.70
CA PRO A 640 -31.31 14.00 13.92
C PRO A 640 -31.74 13.89 15.40
N ALA A 641 -30.88 14.27 16.35
CA ALA A 641 -31.20 14.30 17.78
C ALA A 641 -32.23 15.36 18.15
N LEU A 642 -32.09 16.55 17.57
CA LEU A 642 -32.78 17.76 17.99
C LEU A 642 -34.31 17.63 18.00
N SER A 643 -34.89 16.87 17.08
CA SER A 643 -36.34 16.63 17.05
C SER A 643 -36.84 15.73 18.19
N GLN A 644 -35.95 15.01 18.87
CA GLN A 644 -36.29 14.00 19.87
C GLN A 644 -36.00 14.44 21.32
N VAL A 645 -35.23 15.50 21.52
CA VAL A 645 -34.90 16.03 22.87
C VAL A 645 -36.11 16.69 23.52
N PRO A 646 -36.44 16.39 24.78
CA PRO A 646 -37.52 17.06 25.51
C PRO A 646 -37.28 18.57 25.68
N ASP A 647 -36.09 18.97 26.14
CA ASP A 647 -35.74 20.39 26.29
C ASP A 647 -35.23 20.99 24.97
N LYS A 648 -36.17 21.49 24.16
CA LYS A 648 -35.85 22.17 22.90
C LYS A 648 -35.09 23.48 23.09
N GLN A 649 -35.27 24.15 24.23
CA GLN A 649 -34.67 25.46 24.47
C GLN A 649 -33.19 25.30 24.82
N GLN A 650 -32.87 24.37 25.72
CA GLN A 650 -31.48 23.98 26.01
C GLN A 650 -30.79 23.53 24.72
N ALA A 651 -31.40 22.62 23.96
CA ALA A 651 -30.81 22.12 22.72
C ALA A 651 -30.53 23.21 21.68
N ARG A 652 -31.40 24.23 21.58
CA ARG A 652 -31.15 25.41 20.71
C ARG A 652 -29.97 26.24 21.22
N ASN A 653 -29.90 26.50 22.52
CA ASN A 653 -28.81 27.27 23.13
C ASN A 653 -27.46 26.57 22.92
N ASP A 654 -27.39 25.26 23.17
CA ASP A 654 -26.20 24.44 22.96
C ASP A 654 -25.72 24.53 21.50
N LEU A 655 -26.65 24.41 20.54
CA LEU A 655 -26.32 24.50 19.12
C LEU A 655 -25.83 25.90 18.71
N ILE A 656 -26.41 26.97 19.26
CA ILE A 656 -25.94 28.34 19.01
C ILE A 656 -24.49 28.48 19.47
N ILE A 657 -24.15 27.99 20.67
CA ILE A 657 -22.78 27.98 21.18
C ILE A 657 -21.86 27.23 20.20
N LEU A 658 -22.27 26.05 19.73
CA LEU A 658 -21.47 25.24 18.79
C LEU A 658 -21.29 25.86 17.40
N THR A 659 -22.11 26.83 16.98
CA THR A 659 -21.87 27.57 15.73
C THR A 659 -20.60 28.43 15.78
N GLY A 660 -20.10 28.74 16.98
CA GLY A 660 -18.84 29.43 17.21
C GLY A 660 -17.61 28.51 17.39
N ASP A 661 -17.77 27.19 17.30
CA ASP A 661 -16.67 26.24 17.56
C ASP A 661 -15.50 26.44 16.58
N LYS A 662 -14.25 26.18 16.98
CA LYS A 662 -13.08 26.28 16.10
C LYS A 662 -13.07 25.21 14.99
N ASP A 663 -13.68 24.05 15.21
CA ASP A 663 -13.80 22.98 14.22
C ASP A 663 -14.93 23.24 13.22
N ARG A 664 -14.58 23.31 11.92
CA ARG A 664 -15.52 23.57 10.82
C ARG A 664 -16.64 22.53 10.75
N ASN A 665 -16.37 21.27 11.03
CA ASN A 665 -17.37 20.19 10.96
C ASN A 665 -18.39 20.33 12.10
N VAL A 666 -17.94 20.75 13.29
CA VAL A 666 -18.81 21.02 14.44
C VAL A 666 -19.71 22.23 14.13
N ARG A 667 -19.14 23.35 13.68
CA ARG A 667 -19.91 24.54 13.26
C ARG A 667 -20.94 24.20 12.18
N SER A 668 -20.51 23.47 11.15
CA SER A 668 -21.38 23.10 10.03
C SER A 668 -22.50 22.15 10.46
N GLY A 669 -22.20 21.20 11.36
CA GLY A 669 -23.20 20.29 11.93
C GLY A 669 -24.24 21.05 12.75
N ALA A 670 -23.79 21.95 13.64
CA ALA A 670 -24.65 22.75 14.48
C ALA A 670 -25.54 23.72 13.67
N ALA A 671 -24.95 24.44 12.72
CA ALA A 671 -25.69 25.32 11.81
C ALA A 671 -26.71 24.54 10.97
N SER A 672 -26.36 23.34 10.50
CA SER A 672 -27.32 22.50 9.78
C SER A 672 -28.45 21.98 10.67
N ALA A 673 -28.21 21.73 11.96
CA ALA A 673 -29.24 21.33 12.92
C ALA A 673 -30.21 22.49 13.19
N LEU A 674 -29.70 23.70 13.47
CA LEU A 674 -30.50 24.91 13.66
C LEU A 674 -31.36 25.24 12.44
N LYS A 675 -30.78 25.18 11.22
CA LYS A 675 -31.52 25.41 9.97
C LYS A 675 -32.72 24.47 9.84
N SER A 676 -32.62 23.21 10.29
CA SER A 676 -33.71 22.25 10.18
C SER A 676 -34.92 22.56 11.08
N VAL A 677 -34.73 23.36 12.14
CA VAL A 677 -35.81 23.80 13.03
C VAL A 677 -36.46 25.08 12.51
N ALA A 678 -35.67 26.00 11.93
CA ALA A 678 -36.17 27.24 11.35
C ALA A 678 -37.19 27.01 10.22
N PHE A 679 -37.03 25.94 9.42
CA PHE A 679 -37.99 25.56 8.37
C PHE A 679 -39.26 24.87 8.90
N LYS A 680 -39.23 24.18 10.04
CA LYS A 680 -40.43 23.50 10.60
C LYS A 680 -41.40 24.43 11.33
N VAL A 681 -40.95 25.63 11.73
CA VAL A 681 -41.77 26.65 12.41
C VAL A 681 -42.53 27.53 11.40
N LEU A 682 -42.19 27.44 10.10
CA LEU A 682 -42.86 28.21 9.04
C LEU A 682 -44.01 27.43 8.34
N ASP A 683 -44.16 26.13 8.62
CA ASP A 683 -45.21 25.25 8.06
C ASP A 683 -46.30 24.86 9.10
N GLN A 684 -46.31 25.48 10.29
CA GLN A 684 -47.39 25.48 11.28
C GLN A 684 -47.87 26.91 11.48
#